data_AF-A0A978SD65-F1
#
_entry.id   AF-A0A978SD65-F1
#
_cell.length_a   1.000
_cell.length_b   1.000
_cell.length_c   1.000
_cell.angle_alpha   90.00
_cell.angle_beta   90.00
_cell.angle_gamma   90.00
#
_symmetry.space_group_name_H-M   'P 1'
#
loop_
_entity.id
_entity.type
_entity.pdbx_description
1 polymer ?
#
loop_
_entity_poly.entity_id
_entity_poly.type
_entity_poly.pdbx_seq_one_letter_code
_entity_poly.pdbx_strand_id
1 'polypeptide(L)'
;MNPAGIVFGTNASLNVPAAFTATTANGIGFGTNWLTAVGTPDYAALVGSPNQFIFDAAQPGAIANLGALAVQPGQSLSLLGGTVVNAGSLTAPGGQVTLLSVPGTSLVRLTQPGSLLSLELQSTALNSPNAPSLPQLLTGGSINTANQITVNPDGTIRLNGSTTNVAAQPGTTLVSGTVNVAGTQGGTVQLLGNQVGLLQASVNASGTNGGGTVLIGGDYQGLGTVPNAIATFVDASSAIGADALTQGDGGRVILWADDITRFYGTISAKGGANFGNGGFVEVSGKQTLIYRGQANVSAPAGTSGTLLLDPENITIVEASPGSADTELPDIFAADLPGQSVTISATALAAQIGNVILEATNNIEIQTNVDFGINLGSATFRADADNDGAGTVSMSPGTRISTINGASITISGANLDLWDIDTSNPGFSPAAGNVTLTALNNVRFNTILADAQELGPGGTVTINARAIQGTGTTEGGDTISARGIDGPGSVVINLENPIFPIFTVGDASTNGTAGSIVTEFETSEITPTQSFSETTTVGTIQINITASPSPSPSPTPSPTPSPTPSPTPSPTPTLNPEDQEDLSDDLEDESDDFDDVFGGDFGDDPDSDDSEVAQLDDDYDAEFEDYLDLPDDLPQLEVDPPGLLDRITSITGAKPALVYLSFIPAAVAEGSDTLDLPIADAKELTTRQAAQIEKQIAQRSRLTPSANDQLEIIVVTGKGQPIRRLVAGATRAKVTETSLRFIREVSDPRKVLTKSYLPSAQQLYRWLVAPIEPELQKQQITNLSYISETGLRLIPLAALHDGKQFLVEKYSAGLMPSLSLTDTRYVSLKNAKVLALGASQFTDLPPLPSVPTEISLISEDLWEGRSLLNEAFTLENLKAAREAEPYSIIHLATHGEFQAGGVSNSYIQLWNRKLRLDEIRQLGWNNPPVELLVLSACRTAIGSDEAELGFAGFAVQAGVKTAVASLWYVSDAGTLGLMSEFYKQLQTAPIKAEALRVAQLALIRGTVNIQDGELRGTRGGIILPTTLGIPQNQPLAHPYYWAAFTMVGSPW
;
A
#
# COMPACT_ATOMS: atom_id res chain seq x y z
N MET A 1 1.80 15.87 -31.84
CA MET A 1 0.71 14.88 -31.77
C MET A 1 0.40 14.38 -33.16
N ASN A 2 0.34 13.06 -33.37
CA ASN A 2 -0.16 12.45 -34.60
C ASN A 2 -0.69 11.03 -34.32
N PRO A 3 -2.02 10.82 -34.23
CA PRO A 3 -2.59 9.52 -33.87
C PRO A 3 -2.26 8.37 -34.83
N ALA A 4 -1.96 8.69 -36.10
CA ALA A 4 -1.64 7.68 -37.12
C ALA A 4 -0.25 7.03 -36.91
N GLY A 5 0.61 7.65 -36.10
CA GLY A 5 1.99 7.22 -35.86
C GLY A 5 3.03 8.26 -36.26
N ILE A 6 4.25 8.11 -35.73
CA ILE A 6 5.37 9.03 -35.92
C ILE A 6 6.65 8.23 -36.20
N VAL A 7 7.38 8.62 -37.26
CA VAL A 7 8.72 8.07 -37.53
C VAL A 7 9.73 9.21 -37.58
N PHE A 8 10.72 9.18 -36.70
CA PHE A 8 11.93 10.00 -36.80
C PHE A 8 12.98 9.18 -37.53
N GLY A 9 13.27 9.54 -38.79
CA GLY A 9 14.28 8.85 -39.60
C GLY A 9 15.71 9.06 -39.10
N THR A 10 16.68 8.35 -39.68
CA THR A 10 18.08 8.34 -39.21
C THR A 10 18.78 9.69 -39.23
N ASN A 11 18.32 10.64 -40.05
CA ASN A 11 18.86 12.00 -40.14
C ASN A 11 18.01 13.02 -39.36
N ALA A 12 17.02 12.57 -38.58
CA ALA A 12 16.19 13.46 -37.78
C ALA A 12 16.97 13.99 -36.57
N SER A 13 16.77 15.28 -36.28
CA SER A 13 17.33 15.97 -35.12
C SER A 13 16.34 17.01 -34.61
N LEU A 14 16.38 17.30 -33.30
CA LEU A 14 15.60 18.39 -32.71
C LEU A 14 16.43 19.66 -32.63
N ASN A 15 15.82 20.80 -33.00
CA ASN A 15 16.38 22.13 -32.79
C ASN A 15 15.31 23.00 -32.10
N VAL A 16 15.07 22.73 -30.83
CA VAL A 16 14.06 23.40 -30.00
C VAL A 16 14.71 23.88 -28.70
N PRO A 17 14.37 25.08 -28.18
CA PRO A 17 14.97 25.63 -26.97
C PRO A 17 14.26 25.15 -25.67
N ALA A 18 13.40 24.14 -25.74
CA ALA A 18 12.51 23.71 -24.67
C ALA A 18 12.35 22.18 -24.64
N ALA A 19 11.61 21.68 -23.65
CA ALA A 19 11.16 20.29 -23.60
C ALA A 19 10.41 19.88 -24.87
N PHE A 20 10.45 18.58 -25.19
CA PHE A 20 9.85 18.02 -26.41
C PHE A 20 9.01 16.78 -26.11
N THR A 21 7.76 16.78 -26.58
CA THR A 21 6.87 15.61 -26.48
C THR A 21 6.35 15.23 -27.86
N ALA A 22 6.60 13.98 -28.26
CA ALA A 22 5.95 13.35 -29.40
C ALA A 22 4.91 12.33 -28.90
N THR A 23 3.69 12.40 -29.44
CA THR A 23 2.60 11.54 -28.97
C THR A 23 1.69 11.10 -30.12
N THR A 24 1.19 9.86 -30.04
CA THR A 24 0.10 9.34 -30.89
C THR A 24 -1.26 9.37 -30.20
N ALA A 25 -1.37 10.13 -29.11
CA ALA A 25 -2.66 10.44 -28.50
C ALA A 25 -3.57 11.19 -29.49
N ASN A 26 -4.86 11.03 -29.28
CA ASN A 26 -5.95 11.70 -29.97
C ASN A 26 -6.25 13.10 -29.41
N GLY A 27 -5.76 13.40 -28.20
CA GLY A 27 -5.78 14.75 -27.66
C GLY A 27 -4.71 14.99 -26.60
N ILE A 28 -4.40 16.27 -26.36
CA ILE A 28 -3.51 16.77 -25.31
C ILE A 28 -4.28 17.76 -24.44
N GLY A 29 -4.31 17.55 -23.12
CA GLY A 29 -4.96 18.43 -22.16
C GLY A 29 -4.01 19.49 -21.58
N PHE A 30 -4.57 20.66 -21.33
CA PHE A 30 -3.97 21.85 -20.74
C PHE A 30 -4.94 22.42 -19.70
N GLY A 31 -4.84 21.96 -18.45
CA GLY A 31 -5.87 22.23 -17.44
C GLY A 31 -7.21 21.62 -17.85
N THR A 32 -8.27 22.42 -17.94
CA THR A 32 -9.60 21.99 -18.42
C THR A 32 -9.75 21.99 -19.95
N ASN A 33 -8.77 22.53 -20.69
CA ASN A 33 -8.83 22.69 -22.14
C ASN A 33 -8.10 21.57 -22.89
N TRP A 34 -8.54 21.27 -24.12
CA TRP A 34 -8.01 20.17 -24.92
C TRP A 34 -7.61 20.59 -26.34
N LEU A 35 -6.43 20.15 -26.75
CA LEU A 35 -6.02 20.10 -28.15
C LEU A 35 -6.35 18.71 -28.70
N THR A 36 -7.39 18.59 -29.53
CA THR A 36 -7.75 17.33 -30.20
C THR A 36 -7.10 17.19 -31.57
N ALA A 37 -6.81 15.96 -31.99
CA ALA A 37 -6.20 15.66 -33.29
C ALA A 37 -7.17 15.85 -34.47
N VAL A 38 -8.48 15.84 -34.19
CA VAL A 38 -9.57 16.06 -35.15
C VAL A 38 -10.45 17.18 -34.62
N GLY A 39 -10.85 18.12 -35.50
CA GLY A 39 -11.68 19.28 -35.15
C GLY A 39 -10.95 20.61 -35.33
N THR A 40 -11.59 21.69 -34.88
CA THR A 40 -11.04 23.05 -34.91
C THR A 40 -10.58 23.46 -33.51
N PRO A 41 -9.26 23.53 -33.24
CA PRO A 41 -8.76 23.85 -31.90
C PRO A 41 -8.85 25.35 -31.58
N ASP A 42 -9.18 25.68 -30.33
CA ASP A 42 -9.09 27.04 -29.79
C ASP A 42 -7.71 27.25 -29.13
N TYR A 43 -6.75 27.71 -29.92
CA TYR A 43 -5.38 27.93 -29.43
C TYR A 43 -5.27 28.97 -28.32
N ALA A 44 -6.23 29.90 -28.21
CA ALA A 44 -6.20 30.92 -27.16
C ALA A 44 -6.53 30.34 -25.78
N ALA A 45 -7.27 29.22 -25.75
CA ALA A 45 -7.62 28.50 -24.53
C ALA A 45 -6.54 27.51 -24.06
N LEU A 46 -5.53 27.20 -24.89
CA LEU A 46 -4.45 26.26 -24.56
C LEU A 46 -3.33 26.94 -23.75
N VAL A 47 -3.65 27.34 -22.51
CA VAL A 47 -2.72 28.00 -21.59
C VAL A 47 -2.14 26.99 -20.60
N GLY A 48 -0.82 27.03 -20.39
CA GLY A 48 -0.11 26.17 -19.43
C GLY A 48 0.71 25.05 -20.07
N SER A 49 1.20 24.14 -19.23
CA SER A 49 1.97 22.97 -19.67
C SER A 49 1.05 21.78 -19.94
N PRO A 50 1.28 21.01 -21.02
CA PRO A 50 0.49 19.82 -21.29
C PRO A 50 0.72 18.77 -20.20
N ASN A 51 -0.36 18.30 -19.59
CA ASN A 51 -0.32 17.35 -18.48
C ASN A 51 -1.20 16.11 -18.69
N GLN A 52 -1.95 16.04 -19.80
CA GLN A 52 -2.87 14.93 -20.09
C GLN A 52 -2.81 14.55 -21.58
N PHE A 53 -2.95 13.27 -21.91
CA PHE A 53 -2.91 12.73 -23.26
C PHE A 53 -3.95 11.63 -23.39
N ILE A 54 -4.98 11.85 -24.21
CA ILE A 54 -6.05 10.85 -24.40
C ILE A 54 -5.79 10.02 -25.65
N PHE A 55 -5.73 8.71 -25.51
CA PHE A 55 -5.71 7.72 -26.58
C PHE A 55 -7.11 7.11 -26.65
N ASP A 56 -7.86 7.39 -27.71
CA ASP A 56 -9.24 6.91 -27.90
C ASP A 56 -9.33 5.76 -28.92
N ALA A 57 -8.20 5.41 -29.56
CA ALA A 57 -8.11 4.33 -30.53
C ALA A 57 -7.82 2.98 -29.85
N ALA A 58 -8.56 1.94 -30.23
CA ALA A 58 -8.30 0.56 -29.79
C ALA A 58 -6.90 0.05 -30.19
N GLN A 59 -6.31 0.63 -31.23
CA GLN A 59 -4.94 0.39 -31.69
C GLN A 59 -4.26 1.76 -31.87
N PRO A 60 -3.66 2.34 -30.81
CA PRO A 60 -3.00 3.62 -30.94
C PRO A 60 -1.77 3.51 -31.86
N GLY A 61 -1.47 4.58 -32.59
CA GLY A 61 -0.35 4.61 -33.52
C GLY A 61 1.01 4.33 -32.85
N ALA A 62 1.98 3.89 -33.65
CA ALA A 62 3.33 3.64 -33.15
C ALA A 62 4.26 4.86 -33.29
N ILE A 63 5.25 4.97 -32.42
CA ILE A 63 6.38 5.90 -32.54
C ILE A 63 7.66 5.10 -32.76
N ALA A 64 8.42 5.45 -33.80
CA ALA A 64 9.76 4.93 -34.03
C ALA A 64 10.78 6.06 -34.09
N ASN A 65 11.80 6.01 -33.24
CA ASN A 65 12.96 6.88 -33.33
C ASN A 65 14.18 6.13 -33.86
N LEU A 66 14.69 6.58 -35.01
CA LEU A 66 15.94 6.14 -35.64
C LEU A 66 17.01 7.26 -35.65
N GLY A 67 16.63 8.49 -35.28
CA GLY A 67 17.47 9.68 -35.34
C GLY A 67 18.12 10.05 -34.00
N ALA A 68 18.75 11.22 -33.96
CA ALA A 68 19.40 11.76 -32.76
C ALA A 68 18.57 12.92 -32.21
N LEU A 69 17.68 12.64 -31.26
CA LEU A 69 16.80 13.63 -30.65
C LEU A 69 17.44 14.11 -29.34
N ALA A 70 17.66 15.42 -29.23
CA ALA A 70 18.28 16.02 -28.06
C ALA A 70 17.56 17.31 -27.65
N VAL A 71 17.44 17.52 -26.34
CA VAL A 71 16.95 18.77 -25.73
C VAL A 71 18.06 19.44 -24.90
N GLN A 72 17.85 20.69 -24.52
CA GLN A 72 18.80 21.43 -23.68
C GLN A 72 18.92 20.82 -22.27
N PRO A 73 20.00 21.07 -21.53
CA PRO A 73 20.17 20.57 -20.17
C PRO A 73 18.99 20.91 -19.25
N GLY A 74 18.59 19.96 -18.41
CA GLY A 74 17.45 20.08 -17.48
C GLY A 74 16.06 20.01 -18.11
N GLN A 75 15.94 19.84 -19.43
CA GLN A 75 14.65 19.71 -20.12
C GLN A 75 14.18 18.25 -20.23
N SER A 76 12.90 18.05 -20.54
CA SER A 76 12.31 16.72 -20.74
C SER A 76 12.15 16.35 -22.22
N LEU A 77 12.32 15.06 -22.54
CA LEU A 77 12.05 14.48 -23.85
C LEU A 77 11.14 13.25 -23.69
N SER A 78 9.90 13.34 -24.19
CA SER A 78 8.89 12.29 -24.01
C SER A 78 8.38 11.74 -25.34
N LEU A 79 8.33 10.41 -25.46
CA LEU A 79 7.72 9.68 -26.59
C LEU A 79 6.58 8.80 -26.05
N LEU A 80 5.33 9.14 -26.40
CA LEU A 80 4.13 8.47 -25.89
C LEU A 80 3.32 7.86 -27.04
N GLY A 81 3.19 6.54 -27.12
CA GLY A 81 2.52 5.91 -28.27
C GLY A 81 1.83 4.60 -27.94
N GLY A 82 1.12 4.02 -28.91
CA GLY A 82 0.62 2.64 -28.77
C GLY A 82 1.77 1.66 -28.66
N THR A 83 2.75 1.78 -29.55
CA THR A 83 4.04 1.09 -29.48
C THR A 83 5.15 2.13 -29.58
N VAL A 84 6.20 2.03 -28.77
CA VAL A 84 7.33 2.97 -28.83
C VAL A 84 8.63 2.20 -29.07
N VAL A 85 9.35 2.54 -30.13
CA VAL A 85 10.65 1.92 -30.45
C VAL A 85 11.72 2.99 -30.60
N ASN A 86 12.80 2.87 -29.83
CA ASN A 86 13.99 3.69 -29.96
C ASN A 86 15.19 2.85 -30.43
N ALA A 87 15.62 3.05 -31.66
CA ALA A 87 16.88 2.53 -32.21
C ALA A 87 17.92 3.64 -32.47
N GLY A 88 17.55 4.90 -32.24
CA GLY A 88 18.42 6.08 -32.34
C GLY A 88 18.98 6.54 -30.98
N SER A 89 19.25 7.84 -30.85
CA SER A 89 19.70 8.46 -29.59
C SER A 89 18.66 9.43 -29.05
N LEU A 90 18.40 9.34 -27.76
CA LEU A 90 17.60 10.29 -26.98
C LEU A 90 18.49 10.93 -25.92
N THR A 91 18.56 12.26 -25.86
CA THR A 91 19.49 12.97 -24.97
C THR A 91 18.83 14.15 -24.26
N ALA A 92 18.87 14.15 -22.93
CA ALA A 92 18.36 15.22 -22.07
C ALA A 92 19.27 15.40 -20.84
N PRO A 93 20.40 16.12 -20.98
CA PRO A 93 21.45 16.14 -19.94
C PRO A 93 20.95 16.67 -18.59
N GLY A 94 21.02 15.86 -17.53
CA GLY A 94 20.48 16.18 -16.19
C GLY A 94 18.96 16.43 -16.16
N GLY A 95 18.25 16.14 -17.25
CA GLY A 95 16.80 16.29 -17.39
C GLY A 95 16.10 14.95 -17.34
N GLN A 96 15.01 14.79 -18.09
CA GLN A 96 14.20 13.57 -18.10
C GLN A 96 14.00 13.01 -19.51
N VAL A 97 14.06 11.69 -19.66
CA VAL A 97 13.57 10.98 -20.85
C VAL A 97 12.49 9.98 -20.46
N THR A 98 11.32 10.06 -21.12
CA THR A 98 10.20 9.14 -20.89
C THR A 98 9.77 8.48 -22.20
N LEU A 99 9.79 7.16 -22.25
CA LEU A 99 9.22 6.35 -23.31
C LEU A 99 8.06 5.55 -22.71
N LEU A 100 6.84 5.84 -23.15
CA LEU A 100 5.64 5.17 -22.66
C LEU A 100 4.85 4.57 -23.80
N SER A 101 4.60 3.26 -23.73
CA SER A 101 3.66 2.58 -24.62
C SER A 101 2.33 2.30 -23.95
N VAL A 102 1.26 2.28 -24.75
CA VAL A 102 -0.13 2.20 -24.30
C VAL A 102 -0.84 1.07 -25.04
N PRO A 103 -1.41 0.06 -24.35
CA PRO A 103 -1.97 -1.15 -24.97
C PRO A 103 -3.29 -0.96 -25.72
N GLY A 104 -3.83 0.25 -25.75
CA GLY A 104 -5.13 0.51 -26.35
C GLY A 104 -5.61 1.91 -26.02
N THR A 105 -6.91 2.05 -25.88
CA THR A 105 -7.49 3.29 -25.39
C THR A 105 -6.95 3.58 -24.00
N SER A 106 -6.40 4.75 -23.73
CA SER A 106 -5.97 5.16 -22.39
C SER A 106 -5.94 6.68 -22.22
N LEU A 107 -6.23 7.23 -21.03
CA LEU A 107 -5.77 8.57 -20.65
C LEU A 107 -4.41 8.46 -19.96
N VAL A 108 -3.43 9.23 -20.43
CA VAL A 108 -2.11 9.36 -19.83
C VAL A 108 -1.96 10.73 -19.17
N ARG A 109 -1.64 10.77 -17.88
CA ARG A 109 -1.33 12.03 -17.19
C ARG A 109 0.18 12.16 -16.99
N LEU A 110 0.79 13.26 -17.44
CA LEU A 110 2.18 13.63 -17.14
C LEU A 110 2.17 14.71 -16.07
N THR A 111 2.72 14.41 -14.90
CA THR A 111 2.80 15.36 -13.78
C THR A 111 4.13 16.10 -13.79
N GLN A 112 4.13 17.32 -13.26
CA GLN A 112 5.31 18.20 -13.26
C GLN A 112 6.35 17.76 -12.21
N PRO A 113 7.65 18.03 -12.41
CA PRO A 113 8.69 17.76 -11.43
C PRO A 113 8.38 18.42 -10.07
N GLY A 114 8.24 17.61 -9.00
CA GLY A 114 7.88 18.07 -7.65
C GLY A 114 6.44 17.74 -7.22
N SER A 115 5.61 17.16 -8.10
CA SER A 115 4.31 16.58 -7.77
C SER A 115 4.46 15.11 -7.30
N LEU A 116 3.58 14.65 -6.41
CA LEU A 116 3.66 13.32 -5.76
C LEU A 116 3.40 12.13 -6.70
N LEU A 117 2.75 12.34 -7.85
CA LEU A 117 2.47 11.29 -8.85
C LEU A 117 3.21 11.59 -10.15
N SER A 118 3.52 10.58 -10.98
CA SER A 118 4.36 10.80 -12.16
C SER A 118 3.82 10.26 -13.50
N LEU A 119 2.91 9.26 -13.54
CA LEU A 119 2.34 8.79 -14.82
C LEU A 119 1.11 7.86 -14.64
N GLU A 120 -0.03 8.17 -15.24
CA GLU A 120 -1.26 7.35 -15.19
C GLU A 120 -1.61 6.72 -16.55
N LEU A 121 -2.30 5.57 -16.61
CA LEU A 121 -2.89 4.98 -17.84
C LEU A 121 -4.35 4.56 -17.55
N GLN A 122 -5.35 5.19 -18.19
CA GLN A 122 -6.79 4.91 -17.94
C GLN A 122 -7.55 4.40 -19.17
N SER A 123 -8.00 3.15 -19.25
CA SER A 123 -8.62 2.67 -20.49
C SER A 123 -9.99 3.27 -20.85
N THR A 124 -10.18 3.71 -22.12
CA THR A 124 -11.39 4.39 -22.64
C THR A 124 -11.89 3.82 -23.98
N ALA A 125 -12.66 2.74 -24.01
CA ALA A 125 -13.11 2.14 -25.27
C ALA A 125 -14.01 3.07 -26.14
N LEU A 126 -13.55 3.45 -27.33
CA LEU A 126 -14.38 3.92 -28.44
C LEU A 126 -13.84 3.41 -29.80
N ASN A 127 -14.76 3.18 -30.75
CA ASN A 127 -14.43 2.72 -32.10
C ASN A 127 -13.96 3.88 -32.98
N SER A 128 -12.74 3.80 -33.53
CA SER A 128 -12.19 4.72 -34.53
C SER A 128 -11.11 3.99 -35.37
N PRO A 129 -10.79 4.42 -36.61
CA PRO A 129 -10.25 3.55 -37.66
C PRO A 129 -8.84 3.03 -37.37
N ASN A 130 -8.56 1.82 -37.87
CA ASN A 130 -7.30 1.10 -37.68
C ASN A 130 -6.08 1.96 -38.06
N ALA A 131 -5.25 2.32 -37.06
CA ALA A 131 -3.92 2.83 -37.31
C ALA A 131 -3.03 1.73 -37.93
N PRO A 132 -2.14 2.06 -38.88
CA PRO A 132 -1.20 1.09 -39.43
C PRO A 132 -0.26 0.56 -38.35
N SER A 133 0.07 -0.74 -38.39
CA SER A 133 1.00 -1.35 -37.44
C SER A 133 2.42 -0.78 -37.61
N LEU A 134 3.26 -0.83 -36.57
CA LEU A 134 4.65 -0.37 -36.67
C LEU A 134 5.43 -0.99 -37.86
N PRO A 135 5.31 -2.30 -38.14
CA PRO A 135 5.83 -2.91 -39.36
C PRO A 135 5.37 -2.21 -40.65
N GLN A 136 4.08 -1.88 -40.77
CA GLN A 136 3.53 -1.17 -41.93
C GLN A 136 4.05 0.26 -42.04
N LEU A 137 4.24 0.96 -40.90
CA LEU A 137 4.77 2.32 -40.85
C LEU A 137 6.24 2.39 -41.28
N LEU A 138 7.05 1.39 -40.88
CA LEU A 138 8.47 1.29 -41.22
C LEU A 138 8.71 0.83 -42.67
N THR A 139 7.77 0.08 -43.25
CA THR A 139 7.89 -0.51 -44.59
C THR A 139 6.99 0.13 -45.65
N GLY A 140 6.18 1.13 -45.29
CA GLY A 140 5.19 1.73 -46.20
C GLY A 140 4.17 0.72 -46.75
N GLY A 141 3.94 -0.39 -46.03
CA GLY A 141 3.03 -1.48 -46.41
C GLY A 141 3.47 -2.36 -47.59
N SER A 142 4.64 -2.12 -48.22
CA SER A 142 5.16 -2.92 -49.35
C SER A 142 6.67 -2.80 -49.63
N ILE A 143 7.48 -2.24 -48.73
CA ILE A 143 8.89 -1.85 -49.00
C ILE A 143 9.84 -2.38 -47.90
N ASN A 144 10.79 -3.25 -48.27
CA ASN A 144 11.71 -3.95 -47.36
C ASN A 144 12.94 -3.13 -46.86
N THR A 145 12.86 -1.81 -46.74
CA THR A 145 14.07 -0.97 -46.51
C THR A 145 14.01 -0.08 -45.27
N ALA A 146 13.93 -0.68 -44.09
CA ALA A 146 14.36 -0.01 -42.85
C ALA A 146 15.80 -0.44 -42.52
N ASN A 147 16.75 0.50 -42.54
CA ASN A 147 18.19 0.19 -42.44
C ASN A 147 18.68 -0.17 -41.03
N GLN A 148 17.85 0.06 -40.00
CA GLN A 148 18.18 -0.21 -38.59
C GLN A 148 17.27 -1.26 -37.93
N ILE A 149 16.17 -1.63 -38.59
CA ILE A 149 15.17 -2.57 -38.10
C ILE A 149 14.73 -3.42 -39.28
N THR A 150 14.85 -4.74 -39.19
CA THR A 150 14.27 -5.68 -40.17
C THR A 150 12.85 -6.03 -39.73
N VAL A 151 11.90 -5.91 -40.63
CA VAL A 151 10.56 -6.49 -40.46
C VAL A 151 10.53 -7.84 -41.16
N ASN A 152 10.26 -8.90 -40.41
CA ASN A 152 10.17 -10.24 -40.96
C ASN A 152 8.85 -10.43 -41.72
N PRO A 153 8.79 -11.38 -42.69
CA PRO A 153 7.56 -11.67 -43.44
C PRO A 153 6.36 -12.10 -42.57
N ASP A 154 6.62 -12.58 -41.35
CA ASP A 154 5.61 -12.98 -40.35
C ASP A 154 5.07 -11.80 -39.52
N GLY A 155 5.54 -10.57 -39.78
CA GLY A 155 5.11 -9.36 -39.08
C GLY A 155 5.89 -9.05 -37.79
N THR A 156 6.86 -9.89 -37.41
CA THR A 156 7.75 -9.61 -36.27
C THR A 156 8.82 -8.57 -36.64
N ILE A 157 9.30 -7.86 -35.62
CA ILE A 157 10.33 -6.84 -35.74
C ILE A 157 11.64 -7.41 -35.19
N ARG A 158 12.73 -7.24 -35.93
CA ARG A 158 14.09 -7.56 -35.52
C ARG A 158 14.96 -6.32 -35.61
N LEU A 159 15.60 -5.92 -34.52
CA LEU A 159 16.52 -4.78 -34.52
C LEU A 159 17.85 -5.22 -35.16
N ASN A 160 18.43 -4.42 -36.07
CA ASN A 160 19.68 -4.81 -36.74
C ASN A 160 20.83 -4.85 -35.72
N GLY A 161 21.33 -6.06 -35.44
CA GLY A 161 22.32 -6.30 -34.39
C GLY A 161 21.83 -7.30 -33.34
N SER A 162 20.51 -7.43 -33.18
CA SER A 162 19.86 -8.46 -32.37
C SER A 162 19.50 -9.69 -33.22
N THR A 163 19.67 -10.87 -32.64
CA THR A 163 19.22 -12.16 -33.20
C THR A 163 17.77 -12.48 -32.86
N THR A 164 17.13 -11.68 -32.01
CA THR A 164 15.85 -12.00 -31.40
C THR A 164 14.71 -11.22 -32.05
N ASN A 165 13.62 -11.91 -32.37
CA ASN A 165 12.44 -11.33 -32.98
C ASN A 165 11.47 -10.86 -31.89
N VAL A 166 10.77 -9.75 -32.13
CA VAL A 166 9.77 -9.20 -31.22
C VAL A 166 8.45 -8.98 -31.94
N ALA A 167 7.37 -9.50 -31.40
CA ALA A 167 6.02 -9.14 -31.82
C ALA A 167 5.65 -7.79 -31.19
N ALA A 168 5.93 -6.68 -31.89
CA ALA A 168 5.62 -5.35 -31.40
C ALA A 168 4.11 -5.08 -31.52
N GLN A 169 3.39 -5.26 -30.42
CA GLN A 169 1.95 -4.97 -30.29
C GLN A 169 1.77 -3.62 -29.55
N PRO A 170 0.55 -3.06 -29.52
CA PRO A 170 0.25 -1.97 -28.60
C PRO A 170 0.60 -2.35 -27.16
N GLY A 171 1.16 -1.41 -26.40
CA GLY A 171 1.67 -1.61 -25.05
C GLY A 171 3.12 -2.10 -24.99
N THR A 172 3.82 -2.22 -26.14
CA THR A 172 5.24 -2.59 -26.17
C THR A 172 6.15 -1.37 -26.32
N THR A 173 7.14 -1.25 -25.42
CA THR A 173 8.26 -0.30 -25.50
C THR A 173 9.57 -1.06 -25.77
N LEU A 174 10.28 -0.73 -26.85
CA LEU A 174 11.57 -1.33 -27.21
C LEU A 174 12.68 -0.29 -27.32
N VAL A 175 13.83 -0.59 -26.73
CA VAL A 175 15.03 0.25 -26.80
C VAL A 175 16.21 -0.58 -27.28
N SER A 176 16.91 -0.11 -28.32
CA SER A 176 18.19 -0.67 -28.80
C SER A 176 19.28 0.35 -29.06
N GLY A 177 18.93 1.64 -28.99
CA GLY A 177 19.88 2.72 -29.11
C GLY A 177 20.28 3.29 -27.74
N THR A 178 20.60 4.57 -27.73
CA THR A 178 21.05 5.28 -26.54
C THR A 178 19.94 6.10 -25.92
N VAL A 179 19.83 6.06 -24.60
CA VAL A 179 19.05 6.98 -23.77
C VAL A 179 20.00 7.60 -22.75
N ASN A 180 20.28 8.89 -22.88
CA ASN A 180 21.32 9.57 -22.10
C ASN A 180 20.77 10.81 -21.40
N VAL A 181 20.71 10.76 -20.07
CA VAL A 181 20.35 11.88 -19.19
C VAL A 181 21.49 12.24 -18.23
N ALA A 182 22.72 11.83 -18.55
CA ALA A 182 23.89 12.13 -17.74
C ALA A 182 24.12 13.65 -17.61
N GLY A 183 24.61 14.08 -16.46
CA GLY A 183 24.78 15.50 -16.13
C GLY A 183 25.69 15.74 -14.93
N THR A 184 25.62 16.94 -14.34
CA THR A 184 26.33 17.22 -13.08
C THR A 184 25.71 16.41 -11.93
N GLN A 185 24.39 16.40 -11.87
CA GLN A 185 23.57 15.37 -11.22
C GLN A 185 22.98 14.52 -12.33
N GLY A 186 22.94 13.20 -12.16
CA GLY A 186 22.25 12.33 -13.11
C GLY A 186 20.75 12.66 -13.22
N GLY A 187 20.21 12.65 -14.43
CA GLY A 187 18.78 12.89 -14.68
C GLY A 187 17.91 11.63 -14.47
N THR A 188 16.68 11.66 -15.02
CA THR A 188 15.70 10.56 -14.88
C THR A 188 15.40 9.89 -16.21
N VAL A 189 15.39 8.56 -16.24
CA VAL A 189 14.93 7.75 -17.38
C VAL A 189 13.71 6.93 -16.95
N GLN A 190 12.66 6.95 -17.76
CA GLN A 190 11.46 6.12 -17.58
C GLN A 190 11.16 5.36 -18.88
N LEU A 191 11.24 4.03 -18.83
CA LEU A 191 10.93 3.13 -19.96
C LEU A 191 9.75 2.25 -19.56
N LEU A 192 8.55 2.55 -20.05
CA LEU A 192 7.29 2.08 -19.48
C LEU A 192 6.34 1.52 -20.55
N GLY A 193 5.46 0.61 -20.16
CA GLY A 193 4.53 -0.10 -21.04
C GLY A 193 4.12 -1.45 -20.45
N ASN A 194 3.14 -2.14 -21.05
CA ASN A 194 2.80 -3.52 -20.66
C ASN A 194 3.97 -4.49 -20.90
N GLN A 195 4.77 -4.23 -21.93
CA GLN A 195 5.96 -5.00 -22.26
C GLN A 195 7.13 -4.03 -22.49
N VAL A 196 8.26 -4.24 -21.81
CA VAL A 196 9.44 -3.38 -21.96
C VAL A 196 10.67 -4.23 -22.31
N GLY A 197 11.28 -3.97 -23.46
CA GLY A 197 12.44 -4.73 -23.95
C GLY A 197 13.65 -3.85 -24.26
N LEU A 198 14.81 -4.19 -23.70
CA LEU A 198 16.11 -3.57 -24.00
C LEU A 198 16.99 -4.58 -24.74
N LEU A 199 17.43 -4.19 -25.94
CA LEU A 199 18.17 -5.04 -26.88
C LEU A 199 19.42 -4.30 -27.36
N GLN A 200 20.60 -4.61 -26.84
CA GLN A 200 21.84 -3.85 -27.07
C GLN A 200 21.71 -2.36 -26.69
N ALA A 201 20.85 -2.05 -25.71
CA ALA A 201 20.55 -0.69 -25.30
C ALA A 201 21.65 -0.11 -24.41
N SER A 202 21.86 1.21 -24.51
CA SER A 202 22.70 1.96 -23.56
C SER A 202 21.86 3.02 -22.86
N VAL A 203 21.57 2.82 -21.58
CA VAL A 203 20.84 3.75 -20.73
C VAL A 203 21.80 4.37 -19.72
N ASN A 204 21.93 5.70 -19.73
CA ASN A 204 22.89 6.40 -18.88
C ASN A 204 22.25 7.60 -18.17
N ALA A 205 22.10 7.47 -16.85
CA ALA A 205 21.69 8.48 -15.90
C ALA A 205 22.81 8.81 -14.89
N SER A 206 24.09 8.62 -15.25
CA SER A 206 25.22 8.90 -14.36
C SER A 206 25.45 10.41 -14.19
N GLY A 207 26.03 10.83 -13.07
CA GLY A 207 26.39 12.23 -12.84
C GLY A 207 27.73 12.42 -12.14
N THR A 208 28.31 13.61 -12.26
CA THR A 208 29.61 13.89 -11.61
C THR A 208 29.51 13.99 -10.08
N ASN A 209 28.39 14.52 -9.58
CA ASN A 209 28.11 14.82 -8.17
C ASN A 209 27.04 13.92 -7.54
N GLY A 210 26.55 12.92 -8.27
CA GLY A 210 25.49 12.01 -7.84
C GLY A 210 24.86 11.30 -9.03
N GLY A 211 24.47 10.04 -8.84
CA GLY A 211 23.74 9.27 -9.84
C GLY A 211 22.28 9.68 -9.97
N GLY A 212 21.68 9.42 -11.13
CA GLY A 212 20.29 9.70 -11.44
C GLY A 212 19.34 8.55 -11.14
N THR A 213 18.14 8.59 -11.72
CA THR A 213 17.12 7.55 -11.56
C THR A 213 16.80 6.88 -12.89
N VAL A 214 16.70 5.55 -12.91
CA VAL A 214 16.28 4.76 -14.07
C VAL A 214 15.15 3.83 -13.64
N LEU A 215 13.96 3.98 -14.24
CA LEU A 215 12.79 3.14 -14.03
C LEU A 215 12.46 2.41 -15.33
N ILE A 216 12.42 1.07 -15.29
CA ILE A 216 12.17 0.21 -16.45
C ILE A 216 11.06 -0.77 -16.08
N GLY A 217 9.91 -0.63 -16.73
CA GLY A 217 8.76 -1.49 -16.50
C GLY A 217 8.08 -1.30 -15.15
N GLY A 218 8.51 -0.38 -14.28
CA GLY A 218 7.82 -0.08 -13.03
C GLY A 218 8.71 0.65 -12.04
N ASP A 219 8.23 0.76 -10.81
CA ASP A 219 8.95 1.35 -9.67
C ASP A 219 9.20 0.28 -8.59
N TYR A 220 9.73 0.73 -7.45
CA TYR A 220 10.13 -0.11 -6.33
C TYR A 220 9.01 -1.04 -5.86
N GLN A 221 9.29 -2.34 -5.92
CA GLN A 221 8.38 -3.43 -5.58
C GLN A 221 7.04 -3.39 -6.35
N GLY A 222 6.99 -2.67 -7.46
CA GLY A 222 5.76 -2.40 -8.20
C GLY A 222 4.76 -1.52 -7.47
N LEU A 223 5.17 -0.79 -6.44
CA LEU A 223 4.30 0.02 -5.57
C LEU A 223 4.41 1.53 -5.82
N GLY A 224 5.19 1.97 -6.82
CA GLY A 224 5.35 3.39 -7.11
C GLY A 224 4.31 3.95 -8.07
N THR A 225 4.58 5.15 -8.59
CA THR A 225 3.60 5.97 -9.32
C THR A 225 3.68 5.85 -10.83
N VAL A 226 4.61 5.03 -11.34
CA VAL A 226 4.68 4.68 -12.76
C VAL A 226 3.97 3.34 -13.01
N PRO A 227 3.37 3.13 -14.20
CA PRO A 227 2.73 1.86 -14.54
C PRO A 227 3.70 0.69 -14.53
N ASN A 228 3.24 -0.44 -14.01
CA ASN A 228 3.98 -1.70 -14.05
C ASN A 228 3.78 -2.40 -15.40
N ALA A 229 4.87 -2.95 -15.94
CA ALA A 229 4.87 -3.88 -17.03
C ALA A 229 4.37 -5.24 -16.54
N ILE A 230 3.79 -6.00 -17.45
CA ILE A 230 3.53 -7.43 -17.24
C ILE A 230 4.83 -8.20 -17.50
N ALA A 231 5.61 -7.79 -18.51
CA ALA A 231 6.88 -8.43 -18.84
C ALA A 231 8.00 -7.41 -19.13
N THR A 232 9.16 -7.62 -18.51
CA THR A 232 10.38 -6.84 -18.76
C THR A 232 11.52 -7.75 -19.21
N PHE A 233 12.22 -7.37 -20.28
CA PHE A 233 13.35 -8.10 -20.85
C PHE A 233 14.56 -7.19 -21.10
N VAL A 234 15.74 -7.61 -20.67
CA VAL A 234 17.01 -6.92 -20.92
C VAL A 234 18.08 -7.92 -21.34
N ASP A 235 18.58 -7.80 -22.57
CA ASP A 235 19.60 -8.71 -23.11
C ASP A 235 20.99 -8.50 -22.49
N ALA A 236 21.89 -9.46 -22.74
CA ALA A 236 23.26 -9.47 -22.20
C ALA A 236 24.14 -8.34 -22.73
N SER A 237 23.76 -7.73 -23.86
CA SER A 237 24.50 -6.63 -24.49
C SER A 237 24.03 -5.25 -24.02
N SER A 238 22.96 -5.17 -23.22
CA SER A 238 22.43 -3.92 -22.70
C SER A 238 23.14 -3.47 -21.43
N ALA A 239 23.38 -2.17 -21.32
CA ALA A 239 24.04 -1.54 -20.17
C ALA A 239 23.22 -0.38 -19.62
N ILE A 240 23.05 -0.37 -18.30
CA ILE A 240 22.29 0.64 -17.55
C ILE A 240 23.21 1.26 -16.50
N GLY A 241 23.39 2.57 -16.51
CA GLY A 241 24.28 3.29 -15.59
C GLY A 241 23.60 4.43 -14.87
N ALA A 242 23.82 4.53 -13.56
CA ALA A 242 23.42 5.63 -12.69
C ALA A 242 24.55 5.94 -11.68
N ASP A 243 25.80 5.98 -12.18
CA ASP A 243 26.98 6.18 -11.32
C ASP A 243 27.12 7.62 -10.85
N ALA A 244 27.69 7.81 -9.66
CA ALA A 244 28.41 9.03 -9.31
C ALA A 244 29.87 8.93 -9.74
N LEU A 245 30.33 9.82 -10.62
CA LEU A 245 31.65 9.69 -11.25
C LEU A 245 32.79 10.24 -10.39
N THR A 246 32.56 11.32 -9.64
CA THR A 246 33.62 11.98 -8.84
C THR A 246 33.29 12.06 -7.35
N GLN A 247 32.10 12.54 -7.01
CA GLN A 247 31.65 12.74 -5.63
C GLN A 247 30.14 12.50 -5.58
N GLY A 248 29.61 12.14 -4.41
CA GLY A 248 28.17 11.90 -4.20
C GLY A 248 27.76 10.43 -4.35
N ASP A 249 26.52 10.15 -4.01
CA ASP A 249 26.00 8.79 -3.94
C ASP A 249 25.63 8.24 -5.33
N GLY A 250 25.77 6.93 -5.49
CA GLY A 250 25.23 6.22 -6.65
C GLY A 250 23.72 6.38 -6.74
N GLY A 251 23.19 6.30 -7.96
CA GLY A 251 21.79 6.54 -8.25
C GLY A 251 20.88 5.35 -7.96
N ARG A 252 19.66 5.43 -8.48
CA ARG A 252 18.61 4.42 -8.31
C ARG A 252 18.27 3.78 -9.65
N VAL A 253 18.27 2.45 -9.72
CA VAL A 253 17.87 1.70 -10.93
C VAL A 253 16.86 0.64 -10.55
N ILE A 254 15.67 0.66 -11.15
CA ILE A 254 14.59 -0.30 -10.87
C ILE A 254 14.13 -0.92 -12.18
N LEU A 255 14.15 -2.25 -12.21
CA LEU A 255 13.57 -3.08 -13.26
C LEU A 255 12.46 -3.92 -12.63
N TRP A 256 11.22 -3.74 -13.09
CA TRP A 256 10.06 -4.39 -12.52
C TRP A 256 9.13 -4.99 -13.60
N ALA A 257 8.42 -6.05 -13.24
CA ALA A 257 7.26 -6.55 -13.95
C ALA A 257 6.33 -7.35 -13.02
N ASP A 258 5.01 -7.33 -13.25
CA ASP A 258 4.01 -8.02 -12.42
C ASP A 258 3.93 -9.54 -12.70
N ASP A 259 4.42 -10.00 -13.85
CA ASP A 259 4.49 -11.43 -14.18
C ASP A 259 5.95 -11.87 -14.27
N ILE A 260 6.71 -11.37 -15.26
CA ILE A 260 8.07 -11.85 -15.49
C ILE A 260 9.10 -10.77 -15.81
N THR A 261 10.21 -10.79 -15.08
CA THR A 261 11.41 -10.03 -15.41
C THR A 261 12.54 -10.96 -15.84
N ARG A 262 13.14 -10.68 -17.00
CA ARG A 262 14.31 -11.38 -17.54
C ARG A 262 15.47 -10.42 -17.70
N PHE A 263 16.53 -10.62 -16.94
CA PHE A 263 17.67 -9.73 -16.92
C PHE A 263 18.99 -10.46 -17.16
N TYR A 264 19.66 -10.09 -18.25
CA TYR A 264 20.94 -10.67 -18.68
C TYR A 264 22.08 -9.64 -18.78
N GLY A 265 21.74 -8.34 -18.77
CA GLY A 265 22.68 -7.24 -19.00
C GLY A 265 23.50 -6.82 -17.78
N THR A 266 24.00 -5.58 -17.84
CA THR A 266 24.79 -4.98 -16.76
C THR A 266 24.15 -3.71 -16.20
N ILE A 267 24.11 -3.57 -14.87
CA ILE A 267 23.71 -2.36 -14.15
C ILE A 267 24.89 -1.81 -13.34
N SER A 268 25.06 -0.50 -13.31
CA SER A 268 26.04 0.18 -12.44
C SER A 268 25.39 1.36 -11.74
N ALA A 269 25.54 1.45 -10.42
CA ALA A 269 25.12 2.58 -9.60
C ALA A 269 26.17 2.82 -8.49
N LYS A 270 27.41 3.11 -8.88
CA LYS A 270 28.53 3.25 -7.94
C LYS A 270 28.51 4.61 -7.23
N GLY A 271 29.04 4.63 -6.01
CA GLY A 271 29.38 5.86 -5.30
C GLY A 271 30.59 6.56 -5.92
N GLY A 272 30.70 7.88 -5.67
CA GLY A 272 31.76 8.73 -6.21
C GLY A 272 33.16 8.26 -5.79
N ALA A 273 34.12 8.41 -6.71
CA ALA A 273 35.51 7.98 -6.49
C ALA A 273 36.18 8.64 -5.28
N ASN A 274 35.81 9.88 -4.93
CA ASN A 274 36.39 10.62 -3.82
C ASN A 274 35.52 10.61 -2.55
N PHE A 275 34.20 10.43 -2.70
CA PHE A 275 33.22 10.50 -1.62
C PHE A 275 31.85 10.00 -2.12
N GLY A 276 31.07 9.36 -1.24
CA GLY A 276 29.68 8.95 -1.48
C GLY A 276 29.47 7.44 -1.41
N ASN A 277 28.25 7.03 -1.08
CA ASN A 277 27.83 5.64 -0.96
C ASN A 277 27.39 5.07 -2.30
N GLY A 278 27.35 3.74 -2.39
CA GLY A 278 26.80 3.05 -3.54
C GLY A 278 25.29 3.23 -3.61
N GLY A 279 24.76 3.15 -4.82
CA GLY A 279 23.35 3.34 -5.11
C GLY A 279 22.49 2.12 -4.81
N PHE A 280 21.23 2.19 -5.22
CA PHE A 280 20.25 1.14 -5.04
C PHE A 280 19.80 0.59 -6.39
N VAL A 281 19.85 -0.74 -6.53
CA VAL A 281 19.41 -1.46 -7.72
C VAL A 281 18.37 -2.49 -7.33
N GLU A 282 17.25 -2.53 -8.04
CA GLU A 282 16.25 -3.59 -7.95
C GLU A 282 16.05 -4.23 -9.33
N VAL A 283 16.05 -5.56 -9.37
CA VAL A 283 15.72 -6.33 -10.57
C VAL A 283 14.81 -7.47 -10.17
N SER A 284 13.51 -7.25 -10.34
CA SER A 284 12.50 -8.13 -9.76
C SER A 284 11.31 -8.32 -10.68
N GLY A 285 10.61 -9.43 -10.48
CA GLY A 285 9.27 -9.63 -11.02
C GLY A 285 8.39 -10.13 -9.90
N LYS A 286 7.16 -9.61 -9.78
CA LYS A 286 6.24 -9.97 -8.69
C LYS A 286 6.07 -11.49 -8.56
N GLN A 287 5.98 -12.19 -9.68
CA GLN A 287 5.88 -13.66 -9.73
C GLN A 287 7.23 -14.29 -10.08
N THR A 288 7.73 -14.04 -11.29
CA THR A 288 8.90 -14.75 -11.84
C THR A 288 10.08 -13.82 -12.13
N LEU A 289 11.28 -14.27 -11.72
CA LEU A 289 12.54 -13.60 -12.03
C LEU A 289 13.55 -14.57 -12.66
N ILE A 290 14.00 -14.24 -13.88
CA ILE A 290 15.19 -14.82 -14.49
C ILE A 290 16.32 -13.79 -14.39
N TYR A 291 17.30 -14.09 -13.54
CA TYR A 291 18.47 -13.22 -13.34
C TYR A 291 19.76 -13.95 -13.74
N ARG A 292 20.43 -13.44 -14.79
CA ARG A 292 21.75 -13.91 -15.24
C ARG A 292 22.69 -12.75 -15.64
N GLY A 293 22.38 -11.54 -15.18
CA GLY A 293 23.16 -10.33 -15.40
C GLY A 293 24.08 -9.96 -14.23
N GLN A 294 24.61 -8.74 -14.26
CA GLN A 294 25.52 -8.24 -13.23
C GLN A 294 25.13 -6.84 -12.76
N ALA A 295 25.26 -6.59 -11.46
CA ALA A 295 25.14 -5.26 -10.86
C ALA A 295 26.44 -4.88 -10.14
N ASN A 296 26.85 -3.62 -10.32
CA ASN A 296 27.94 -3.02 -9.56
C ASN A 296 27.44 -1.78 -8.80
N VAL A 297 27.31 -1.94 -7.49
CA VAL A 297 26.88 -0.89 -6.57
C VAL A 297 27.99 -0.56 -5.57
N SER A 298 29.26 -0.76 -5.96
CA SER A 298 30.41 -0.43 -5.10
C SER A 298 30.54 1.06 -4.79
N ALA A 299 31.24 1.36 -3.70
CA ALA A 299 31.55 2.71 -3.28
C ALA A 299 33.01 2.79 -2.80
N PRO A 300 33.96 3.23 -3.64
CA PRO A 300 35.39 3.23 -3.26
C PRO A 300 35.70 4.07 -2.01
N ALA A 301 34.90 5.11 -1.75
CA ALA A 301 35.08 6.06 -0.66
C ALA A 301 33.84 6.15 0.26
N GLY A 302 33.03 5.10 0.33
CA GLY A 302 31.80 5.05 1.12
C GLY A 302 31.33 3.63 1.40
N THR A 303 30.08 3.47 1.80
CA THR A 303 29.46 2.15 2.01
C THR A 303 28.95 1.62 0.67
N SER A 304 29.19 0.34 0.37
CA SER A 304 28.61 -0.33 -0.79
C SER A 304 27.08 -0.22 -0.78
N GLY A 305 26.51 -0.01 -1.95
CA GLY A 305 25.08 -0.02 -2.20
C GLY A 305 24.51 -1.43 -2.25
N THR A 306 23.26 -1.55 -2.71
CA THR A 306 22.48 -2.79 -2.62
C THR A 306 21.85 -3.16 -3.95
N LEU A 307 21.94 -4.46 -4.29
CA LEU A 307 21.09 -5.14 -5.26
C LEU A 307 19.97 -5.88 -4.50
N LEU A 308 18.70 -5.59 -4.83
CA LEU A 308 17.52 -6.30 -4.36
C LEU A 308 16.93 -7.17 -5.48
N LEU A 309 16.66 -8.43 -5.18
CA LEU A 309 15.94 -9.38 -6.02
C LEU A 309 14.79 -9.96 -5.18
N ASP A 310 13.53 -9.62 -5.50
CA ASP A 310 12.38 -9.93 -4.63
C ASP A 310 11.13 -10.54 -5.31
N PRO A 311 11.27 -11.64 -6.09
CA PRO A 311 10.11 -12.36 -6.63
C PRO A 311 9.38 -13.21 -5.58
N GLU A 312 8.22 -13.76 -5.93
CA GLU A 312 7.44 -14.64 -5.04
C GLU A 312 8.25 -15.84 -4.52
N ASN A 313 8.98 -16.51 -5.41
CA ASN A 313 9.87 -17.62 -5.10
C ASN A 313 11.22 -17.41 -5.80
N ILE A 314 12.30 -17.86 -5.14
CA ILE A 314 13.64 -17.84 -5.70
C ILE A 314 14.16 -19.27 -5.75
N THR A 315 14.62 -19.69 -6.93
CA THR A 315 15.41 -20.92 -7.06
C THR A 315 16.77 -20.58 -7.68
N ILE A 316 17.87 -20.96 -7.04
CA ILE A 316 19.24 -20.69 -7.50
C ILE A 316 19.81 -21.96 -8.13
N VAL A 317 20.20 -21.86 -9.40
CA VAL A 317 20.69 -23.00 -10.20
C VAL A 317 22.04 -22.73 -10.86
N GLU A 318 22.69 -23.79 -11.32
CA GLU A 318 23.90 -23.67 -12.13
C GLU A 318 23.52 -23.23 -13.55
N ALA A 319 23.90 -22.01 -13.91
CA ALA A 319 23.63 -21.45 -15.23
C ALA A 319 24.71 -20.45 -15.62
N SER A 320 25.11 -20.46 -16.90
CA SER A 320 26.09 -19.50 -17.41
C SER A 320 25.50 -18.09 -17.51
N PRO A 321 26.19 -17.02 -17.05
CA PRO A 321 25.76 -15.64 -17.21
C PRO A 321 25.50 -15.28 -18.69
N GLY A 322 24.46 -14.49 -18.97
CA GLY A 322 24.12 -14.01 -20.33
C GLY A 322 23.79 -15.07 -21.40
N SER A 323 23.72 -16.36 -21.06
CA SER A 323 23.68 -17.45 -22.06
C SER A 323 22.31 -17.79 -22.66
N ALA A 324 21.21 -17.27 -22.11
CA ALA A 324 19.85 -17.69 -22.51
C ALA A 324 19.19 -16.82 -23.59
N ASP A 325 19.83 -15.73 -24.02
CA ASP A 325 19.24 -14.77 -24.99
C ASP A 325 18.87 -15.42 -26.34
N THR A 326 19.61 -16.48 -26.72
CA THR A 326 19.43 -17.17 -28.02
C THR A 326 18.43 -18.32 -27.99
N GLU A 327 17.92 -18.68 -26.81
CA GLU A 327 17.01 -19.83 -26.62
C GLU A 327 15.53 -19.41 -26.57
N LEU A 328 15.22 -18.10 -26.58
CA LEU A 328 13.86 -17.57 -26.48
C LEU A 328 13.23 -17.38 -27.87
N PRO A 329 12.13 -18.10 -28.21
CA PRO A 329 11.38 -17.86 -29.45
C PRO A 329 10.67 -16.50 -29.46
N ASP A 330 10.26 -16.03 -28.28
CA ASP A 330 9.66 -14.73 -27.99
C ASP A 330 10.16 -14.26 -26.61
N ILE A 331 10.70 -13.04 -26.54
CA ILE A 331 11.30 -12.48 -25.32
C ILE A 331 10.28 -12.14 -24.23
N PHE A 332 9.01 -11.97 -24.59
CA PHE A 332 7.92 -11.63 -23.66
C PHE A 332 6.98 -12.80 -23.35
N ALA A 333 7.25 -14.01 -23.87
CA ALA A 333 6.44 -15.18 -23.55
C ALA A 333 6.51 -15.49 -22.05
N ALA A 334 5.38 -15.86 -21.44
CA ALA A 334 5.30 -16.20 -20.02
C ALA A 334 5.92 -17.58 -19.70
N ASP A 335 5.99 -18.49 -20.68
CA ASP A 335 6.32 -19.90 -20.45
C ASP A 335 7.48 -20.39 -21.32
N LEU A 336 8.46 -21.06 -20.68
CA LEU A 336 9.48 -21.87 -21.35
C LEU A 336 9.21 -23.34 -20.97
N PRO A 337 8.41 -24.07 -21.76
CA PRO A 337 7.99 -25.42 -21.38
C PRO A 337 9.21 -26.33 -21.16
N GLY A 338 9.39 -26.77 -19.91
CA GLY A 338 10.40 -27.75 -19.50
C GLY A 338 11.74 -27.19 -19.02
N GLN A 339 11.91 -25.87 -18.87
CA GLN A 339 13.14 -25.25 -18.36
C GLN A 339 12.85 -24.45 -17.07
N SER A 340 13.28 -24.95 -15.91
CA SER A 340 13.31 -24.18 -14.67
C SER A 340 14.53 -23.25 -14.69
N VAL A 341 14.36 -22.04 -15.21
CA VAL A 341 15.40 -21.01 -15.14
C VAL A 341 15.01 -19.99 -14.08
N THR A 342 15.82 -19.90 -13.04
CA THR A 342 15.71 -18.92 -11.95
C THR A 342 17.13 -18.70 -11.42
N ILE A 343 17.43 -17.47 -10.98
CA ILE A 343 18.76 -16.91 -10.60
C ILE A 343 20.02 -17.80 -10.81
N SER A 344 20.91 -17.37 -11.71
CA SER A 344 22.22 -18.02 -11.91
C SER A 344 23.14 -17.83 -10.71
N ALA A 345 23.62 -18.94 -10.13
CA ALA A 345 24.62 -18.91 -9.06
C ALA A 345 25.93 -18.22 -9.49
N THR A 346 26.38 -18.44 -10.73
CA THR A 346 27.58 -17.78 -11.28
C THR A 346 27.38 -16.28 -11.47
N ALA A 347 26.19 -15.84 -11.86
CA ALA A 347 25.86 -14.42 -11.93
C ALA A 347 25.81 -13.79 -10.54
N LEU A 348 25.20 -14.49 -9.57
CA LEU A 348 25.14 -14.07 -8.17
C LEU A 348 26.54 -13.96 -7.53
N ALA A 349 27.44 -14.89 -7.85
CA ALA A 349 28.83 -14.88 -7.41
C ALA A 349 29.64 -13.69 -7.94
N ALA A 350 29.25 -13.13 -9.08
CA ALA A 350 29.93 -12.02 -9.74
C ALA A 350 29.42 -10.63 -9.29
N GLN A 351 28.45 -10.55 -8.39
CA GLN A 351 27.90 -9.27 -7.92
C GLN A 351 28.92 -8.47 -7.10
N ILE A 352 28.81 -7.15 -7.17
CA ILE A 352 29.72 -6.23 -6.47
C ILE A 352 28.89 -5.30 -5.57
N GLY A 353 29.15 -5.35 -4.27
CA GLY A 353 28.38 -4.64 -3.23
C GLY A 353 27.48 -5.58 -2.42
N ASN A 354 26.41 -5.06 -1.81
CA ASN A 354 25.49 -5.88 -1.01
C ASN A 354 24.43 -6.53 -1.90
N VAL A 355 24.06 -7.77 -1.61
CA VAL A 355 22.99 -8.49 -2.33
C VAL A 355 21.93 -8.95 -1.35
N ILE A 356 20.67 -8.65 -1.66
CA ILE A 356 19.49 -9.09 -0.92
C ILE A 356 18.61 -9.89 -1.87
N LEU A 357 18.38 -11.15 -1.51
CA LEU A 357 17.41 -12.04 -2.12
C LEU A 357 16.22 -12.14 -1.16
N GLU A 358 15.04 -11.74 -1.61
CA GLU A 358 13.87 -11.59 -0.75
C GLU A 358 12.64 -12.24 -1.39
N ALA A 359 12.38 -13.50 -1.05
CA ALA A 359 11.18 -14.18 -1.51
C ALA A 359 10.04 -13.96 -0.52
N THR A 360 8.84 -13.65 -1.02
CA THR A 360 7.63 -13.70 -0.17
C THR A 360 7.37 -15.11 0.32
N ASN A 361 7.74 -16.14 -0.46
CA ASN A 361 7.61 -17.54 -0.10
C ASN A 361 8.98 -18.21 0.05
N ASN A 362 9.38 -19.10 -0.86
CA ASN A 362 10.56 -19.95 -0.68
C ASN A 362 11.81 -19.47 -1.42
N ILE A 363 12.98 -19.78 -0.82
CA ILE A 363 14.28 -19.72 -1.49
C ILE A 363 14.85 -21.14 -1.55
N GLU A 364 15.11 -21.66 -2.74
CA GLU A 364 15.72 -22.97 -2.96
C GLU A 364 17.10 -22.82 -3.62
N ILE A 365 18.12 -23.43 -3.05
CA ILE A 365 19.51 -23.36 -3.54
C ILE A 365 19.93 -24.75 -4.00
N GLN A 366 20.02 -24.94 -5.31
CA GLN A 366 20.28 -26.26 -5.92
C GLN A 366 21.75 -26.49 -6.27
N THR A 367 22.60 -25.46 -6.16
CA THR A 367 24.03 -25.52 -6.48
C THR A 367 24.84 -24.65 -5.53
N ASN A 368 26.17 -24.72 -5.63
CA ASN A 368 27.07 -23.87 -4.84
C ASN A 368 26.95 -22.41 -5.23
N VAL A 369 26.94 -21.53 -4.23
CA VAL A 369 27.02 -20.08 -4.40
C VAL A 369 28.32 -19.61 -3.75
N ASP A 370 29.36 -19.45 -4.57
CA ASP A 370 30.69 -19.02 -4.13
C ASP A 370 30.91 -17.55 -4.49
N PHE A 371 30.59 -16.64 -3.58
CA PHE A 371 30.68 -15.20 -3.82
C PHE A 371 32.13 -14.72 -3.98
N GLY A 372 32.35 -13.81 -4.93
CA GLY A 372 33.66 -13.24 -5.23
C GLY A 372 34.17 -12.23 -4.19
N ILE A 373 35.43 -11.81 -4.36
CA ILE A 373 36.15 -10.91 -3.43
C ILE A 373 35.55 -9.50 -3.25
N ASN A 374 34.60 -9.11 -4.10
CA ASN A 374 34.02 -7.76 -4.14
C ASN A 374 32.61 -7.70 -3.53
N LEU A 375 32.14 -8.80 -2.91
CA LEU A 375 30.89 -8.81 -2.17
C LEU A 375 31.01 -7.96 -0.89
N GLY A 376 29.97 -7.17 -0.59
CA GLY A 376 29.81 -6.50 0.70
C GLY A 376 29.14 -7.41 1.74
N SER A 377 27.94 -7.89 1.42
CA SER A 377 27.19 -8.88 2.21
C SER A 377 26.18 -9.62 1.33
N ALA A 378 25.71 -10.78 1.81
CA ALA A 378 24.64 -11.53 1.18
C ALA A 378 23.50 -11.80 2.18
N THR A 379 22.27 -11.46 1.81
CA THR A 379 21.07 -11.69 2.60
C THR A 379 20.10 -12.56 1.82
N PHE A 380 19.59 -13.62 2.45
CA PHE A 380 18.56 -14.49 1.92
C PHE A 380 17.35 -14.45 2.87
N ARG A 381 16.23 -13.89 2.42
CA ARG A 381 15.01 -13.75 3.20
C ARG A 381 13.86 -14.48 2.51
N ALA A 382 13.48 -15.63 3.03
CA ALA A 382 12.18 -16.23 2.78
C ALA A 382 11.14 -15.64 3.76
N ASP A 383 9.84 -15.87 3.51
CA ASP A 383 8.74 -15.34 4.35
C ASP A 383 8.79 -13.81 4.48
N ALA A 384 9.10 -13.11 3.39
CA ALA A 384 9.23 -11.65 3.41
C ALA A 384 7.90 -10.93 3.74
N ASP A 385 6.76 -11.57 3.46
CA ASP A 385 5.42 -11.07 3.80
C ASP A 385 5.01 -11.39 5.26
N ASN A 386 5.83 -12.15 5.99
CA ASN A 386 5.64 -12.54 7.39
C ASN A 386 4.27 -13.20 7.61
N ASP A 387 3.87 -14.10 6.71
CA ASP A 387 2.69 -14.94 6.85
C ASP A 387 2.97 -16.23 7.64
N GLY A 388 4.24 -16.48 7.96
CA GLY A 388 4.70 -17.66 8.71
C GLY A 388 4.99 -18.86 7.82
N ALA A 389 4.98 -18.68 6.50
CA ALA A 389 5.34 -19.64 5.47
C ALA A 389 6.49 -19.09 4.61
N GLY A 390 7.41 -19.97 4.22
CA GLY A 390 8.60 -19.59 3.47
C GLY A 390 9.85 -20.21 4.06
N THR A 391 10.51 -21.05 3.27
CA THR A 391 11.68 -21.81 3.69
C THR A 391 12.88 -21.43 2.83
N VAL A 392 14.04 -21.25 3.46
CA VAL A 392 15.32 -21.28 2.74
C VAL A 392 15.84 -22.71 2.78
N SER A 393 15.99 -23.34 1.62
CA SER A 393 16.39 -24.74 1.49
C SER A 393 17.61 -24.89 0.59
N MET A 394 18.50 -25.82 0.93
CA MET A 394 19.71 -26.14 0.17
C MET A 394 19.72 -27.62 -0.22
N SER A 395 20.12 -27.91 -1.46
CA SER A 395 20.31 -29.29 -1.91
C SER A 395 21.49 -29.95 -1.19
N PRO A 396 21.46 -31.28 -0.93
CA PRO A 396 22.55 -31.97 -0.25
C PRO A 396 23.89 -31.79 -0.98
N GLY A 397 24.94 -31.47 -0.23
CA GLY A 397 26.30 -31.26 -0.76
C GLY A 397 26.54 -29.86 -1.33
N THR A 398 25.59 -28.94 -1.24
CA THR A 398 25.76 -27.55 -1.69
C THR A 398 26.35 -26.66 -0.61
N ARG A 399 26.99 -25.55 -1.01
CA ARG A 399 27.49 -24.55 -0.06
C ARG A 399 27.18 -23.12 -0.47
N ILE A 400 27.08 -22.24 0.51
CA ILE A 400 27.17 -20.79 0.31
C ILE A 400 28.50 -20.35 0.92
N SER A 401 29.39 -19.75 0.12
CA SER A 401 30.68 -19.29 0.61
C SER A 401 31.01 -17.84 0.24
N THR A 402 31.78 -17.18 1.09
CA THR A 402 32.43 -15.89 0.81
C THR A 402 33.94 -16.03 0.97
N ILE A 403 34.72 -15.35 0.13
CA ILE A 403 36.20 -15.49 0.12
C ILE A 403 36.94 -14.27 0.66
N ASN A 404 36.22 -13.21 1.03
CA ASN A 404 36.77 -11.95 1.54
C ASN A 404 36.29 -11.64 2.98
N GLY A 405 35.67 -12.60 3.67
CA GLY A 405 35.05 -12.37 4.98
C GLY A 405 33.75 -11.55 4.92
N ALA A 406 33.06 -11.48 3.77
CA ALA A 406 31.73 -10.91 3.71
C ALA A 406 30.73 -11.74 4.54
N SER A 407 29.79 -11.06 5.18
CA SER A 407 28.81 -11.69 6.07
C SER A 407 27.60 -12.23 5.31
N ILE A 408 27.05 -13.33 5.82
CA ILE A 408 25.84 -13.99 5.31
C ILE A 408 24.72 -13.88 6.36
N THR A 409 23.54 -13.43 5.94
CA THR A 409 22.32 -13.43 6.75
C THR A 409 21.24 -14.25 6.06
N ILE A 410 20.59 -15.15 6.79
CA ILE A 410 19.54 -16.01 6.26
C ILE A 410 18.34 -16.01 7.21
N SER A 411 17.15 -15.72 6.70
CA SER A 411 15.92 -15.74 7.48
C SER A 411 14.74 -16.38 6.74
N GLY A 412 13.81 -16.96 7.51
CA GLY A 412 12.56 -17.50 6.99
C GLY A 412 11.72 -18.18 8.09
N ALA A 413 10.60 -18.80 7.72
CA ALA A 413 9.83 -19.60 8.67
C ALA A 413 10.63 -20.85 9.10
N ASN A 414 11.32 -21.49 8.15
CA ASN A 414 12.23 -22.60 8.38
C ASN A 414 13.52 -22.40 7.56
N LEU A 415 14.64 -22.91 8.06
CA LEU A 415 15.90 -22.98 7.33
C LEU A 415 16.35 -24.44 7.26
N ASP A 416 16.47 -25.00 6.06
CA ASP A 416 16.98 -26.35 5.78
C ASP A 416 18.24 -26.23 4.92
N LEU A 417 19.36 -25.91 5.57
CA LEU A 417 20.61 -25.49 4.96
C LEU A 417 21.61 -26.66 4.86
N TRP A 418 22.67 -26.46 4.09
CA TRP A 418 23.82 -27.37 4.04
C TRP A 418 25.06 -26.68 4.60
N ASP A 419 26.11 -26.46 3.81
CA ASP A 419 27.35 -25.84 4.28
C ASP A 419 27.34 -24.31 4.08
N ILE A 420 27.70 -23.57 5.14
CA ILE A 420 27.89 -22.12 5.09
C ILE A 420 29.33 -21.81 5.47
N ASP A 421 30.05 -21.09 4.63
CA ASP A 421 31.47 -20.79 4.83
C ASP A 421 31.79 -19.32 4.56
N THR A 422 31.91 -18.52 5.62
CA THR A 422 32.35 -17.11 5.56
C THR A 422 33.82 -16.94 5.96
N SER A 423 34.59 -18.04 5.91
CA SER A 423 35.99 -18.04 6.32
C SER A 423 36.84 -17.16 5.39
N ASN A 424 37.86 -16.51 5.96
CA ASN A 424 38.79 -15.71 5.17
C ASN A 424 40.15 -16.42 5.02
N PRO A 425 40.53 -16.85 3.79
CA PRO A 425 41.83 -17.48 3.53
C PRO A 425 42.99 -16.48 3.29
N GLY A 426 42.75 -15.16 3.30
CA GLY A 426 43.74 -14.13 2.94
C GLY A 426 44.30 -13.26 4.09
N PHE A 427 45.18 -12.31 3.74
CA PHE A 427 46.00 -11.51 4.67
C PHE A 427 45.30 -10.37 5.48
N SER A 428 43.98 -10.09 5.32
CA SER A 428 43.08 -9.22 6.16
C SER A 428 41.67 -9.06 5.52
N PRO A 429 40.54 -8.73 6.21
CA PRO A 429 40.26 -8.57 7.66
C PRO A 429 39.60 -9.82 8.28
N ALA A 430 38.95 -9.69 9.44
CA ALA A 430 38.23 -10.75 10.16
C ALA A 430 37.36 -11.66 9.26
N ALA A 431 37.08 -12.88 9.72
CA ALA A 431 36.11 -13.74 9.04
C ALA A 431 34.71 -13.11 9.06
N GLY A 432 33.88 -13.48 8.09
CA GLY A 432 32.53 -12.93 7.98
C GLY A 432 31.58 -13.50 9.03
N ASN A 433 30.56 -12.72 9.40
CA ASN A 433 29.53 -13.18 10.32
C ASN A 433 28.49 -14.05 9.59
N VAL A 434 27.90 -14.99 10.32
CA VAL A 434 26.76 -15.78 9.87
C VAL A 434 25.59 -15.52 10.82
N THR A 435 24.46 -15.05 10.30
CA THR A 435 23.23 -14.86 11.08
C THR A 435 22.10 -15.68 10.48
N LEU A 436 21.56 -16.60 11.26
CA LEU A 436 20.44 -17.47 10.89
C LEU A 436 19.25 -17.18 11.79
N THR A 437 18.11 -16.84 11.22
CA THR A 437 16.89 -16.55 11.97
C THR A 437 15.70 -17.32 11.40
N ALA A 438 15.19 -18.29 12.15
CA ALA A 438 14.00 -19.04 11.79
C ALA A 438 12.86 -18.84 12.78
N LEU A 439 11.61 -18.76 12.30
CA LEU A 439 10.44 -18.83 13.18
C LEU A 439 10.34 -20.19 13.88
N ASN A 440 10.76 -21.27 13.21
CA ASN A 440 10.63 -22.64 13.71
C ASN A 440 11.98 -23.35 13.83
N ASN A 441 12.46 -23.99 12.76
CA ASN A 441 13.67 -24.82 12.80
C ASN A 441 14.79 -24.29 11.92
N VAL A 442 16.02 -24.49 12.39
CA VAL A 442 17.26 -24.32 11.61
C VAL A 442 17.95 -25.67 11.52
N ARG A 443 18.04 -26.25 10.33
CA ARG A 443 18.88 -27.39 10.01
C ARG A 443 20.04 -26.91 9.15
N PHE A 444 21.23 -27.44 9.40
CA PHE A 444 22.42 -27.15 8.61
C PHE A 444 23.39 -28.33 8.65
N ASN A 445 24.34 -28.39 7.72
CA ASN A 445 25.39 -29.39 7.75
C ASN A 445 26.58 -28.88 8.57
N THR A 446 27.26 -27.83 8.10
CA THR A 446 28.34 -27.14 8.82
C THR A 446 28.27 -25.62 8.66
N ILE A 447 28.77 -24.88 9.67
CA ILE A 447 28.94 -23.43 9.61
C ILE A 447 30.39 -23.09 9.96
N LEU A 448 31.08 -22.41 9.04
CA LEU A 448 32.46 -21.98 9.19
C LEU A 448 32.56 -20.46 9.07
N ALA A 449 33.13 -19.82 10.08
CA ALA A 449 33.42 -18.40 10.15
C ALA A 449 34.87 -18.21 10.66
N ASP A 450 35.80 -19.00 10.10
CA ASP A 450 37.19 -19.08 10.55
C ASP A 450 38.07 -18.04 9.85
N ALA A 451 39.00 -17.44 10.59
CA ALA A 451 40.09 -16.66 10.02
C ALA A 451 41.35 -17.54 9.91
N GLN A 452 41.87 -17.72 8.69
CA GLN A 452 42.97 -18.67 8.46
C GLN A 452 44.39 -18.09 8.64
N GLU A 453 44.58 -16.77 8.67
CA GLU A 453 45.91 -16.15 8.80
C GLU A 453 46.10 -15.13 9.95
N LEU A 454 45.57 -13.90 9.84
CA LEU A 454 45.90 -12.79 10.77
C LEU A 454 44.67 -11.97 11.22
N GLY A 455 43.52 -12.60 11.44
CA GLY A 455 42.30 -11.93 11.89
C GLY A 455 41.56 -12.66 13.02
N PRO A 456 40.63 -11.97 13.71
CA PRO A 456 39.72 -12.64 14.63
C PRO A 456 38.68 -13.47 13.86
N GLY A 457 38.14 -14.49 14.52
CA GLY A 457 37.04 -15.29 13.99
C GLY A 457 35.76 -14.47 13.86
N GLY A 458 34.82 -14.95 13.05
CA GLY A 458 33.53 -14.29 12.84
C GLY A 458 32.56 -14.52 14.00
N THR A 459 31.38 -13.93 13.90
CA THR A 459 30.26 -14.19 14.80
C THR A 459 29.21 -15.06 14.11
N VAL A 460 28.85 -16.18 14.73
CA VAL A 460 27.74 -17.04 14.32
C VAL A 460 26.56 -16.82 15.26
N THR A 461 25.44 -16.30 14.76
CA THR A 461 24.20 -16.14 15.52
C THR A 461 23.10 -17.02 14.94
N ILE A 462 22.43 -17.82 15.77
CA ILE A 462 21.31 -18.67 15.36
C ILE A 462 20.11 -18.41 16.27
N ASN A 463 19.00 -17.95 15.71
CA ASN A 463 17.73 -17.75 16.40
C ASN A 463 16.71 -18.76 15.87
N ALA A 464 16.18 -19.63 16.72
CA ALA A 464 15.22 -20.67 16.32
C ALA A 464 14.45 -21.25 17.52
N ARG A 465 13.49 -22.14 17.25
CA ARG A 465 12.85 -23.00 18.25
C ARG A 465 13.46 -24.41 18.30
N ALA A 466 14.17 -24.81 17.25
CA ALA A 466 14.92 -26.07 17.19
C ALA A 466 16.09 -25.93 16.21
N ILE A 467 17.23 -26.55 16.53
CA ILE A 467 18.46 -26.49 15.75
C ILE A 467 19.00 -27.91 15.53
N GLN A 468 19.37 -28.25 14.30
CA GLN A 468 20.01 -29.55 13.98
C GLN A 468 21.20 -29.33 13.05
N GLY A 469 22.42 -29.36 13.60
CA GLY A 469 23.66 -29.33 12.84
C GLY A 469 24.19 -30.74 12.59
N THR A 470 24.05 -31.30 11.39
CA THR A 470 24.23 -32.75 11.17
C THR A 470 25.63 -33.17 10.70
N GLY A 471 26.43 -32.24 10.21
CA GLY A 471 27.76 -32.51 9.64
C GLY A 471 28.91 -32.21 10.59
N THR A 472 30.10 -32.62 10.18
CA THR A 472 31.36 -32.32 10.87
C THR A 472 32.48 -32.06 9.88
N THR A 473 33.38 -31.11 10.18
CA THR A 473 34.64 -30.88 9.43
C THR A 473 35.68 -31.97 9.72
N GLU A 474 36.85 -31.89 9.07
CA GLU A 474 38.01 -32.77 9.36
C GLU A 474 38.50 -32.65 10.82
N GLY A 475 38.24 -31.51 11.48
CA GLY A 475 38.48 -31.30 12.91
C GLY A 475 37.40 -31.87 13.84
N GLY A 476 36.30 -32.38 13.30
CA GLY A 476 35.15 -32.88 14.07
C GLY A 476 34.18 -31.78 14.53
N ASP A 477 34.26 -30.59 13.93
CA ASP A 477 33.49 -29.41 14.33
C ASP A 477 32.23 -29.27 13.46
N THR A 478 31.09 -28.91 14.05
CA THR A 478 29.86 -28.58 13.31
C THR A 478 29.70 -27.07 13.11
N ILE A 479 30.08 -26.28 14.12
CA ILE A 479 30.15 -24.82 14.06
C ILE A 479 31.57 -24.40 14.44
N SER A 480 32.23 -23.63 13.59
CA SER A 480 33.57 -23.11 13.82
C SER A 480 33.62 -21.60 13.57
N ALA A 481 34.21 -20.86 14.51
CA ALA A 481 34.47 -19.43 14.41
C ALA A 481 35.88 -19.10 14.94
N ARG A 482 36.88 -19.86 14.49
CA ARG A 482 38.27 -19.76 14.96
C ARG A 482 38.93 -18.49 14.46
N GLY A 483 39.73 -17.86 15.32
CA GLY A 483 40.61 -16.76 14.90
C GLY A 483 42.01 -16.89 15.48
N ILE A 484 43.00 -16.39 14.73
CA ILE A 484 44.40 -16.37 15.15
C ILE A 484 44.69 -15.11 15.99
N ASP A 485 44.03 -14.00 15.70
CA ASP A 485 44.16 -12.71 16.44
C ASP A 485 42.99 -12.46 17.42
N GLY A 486 42.38 -13.55 17.91
CA GLY A 486 41.29 -13.54 18.88
C GLY A 486 40.14 -14.48 18.49
N PRO A 487 39.44 -15.06 19.47
CA PRO A 487 38.30 -15.93 19.20
C PRO A 487 37.18 -15.17 18.48
N GLY A 488 36.45 -15.87 17.62
CA GLY A 488 35.12 -15.44 17.20
C GLY A 488 34.08 -15.62 18.31
N SER A 489 32.80 -15.56 17.97
CA SER A 489 31.73 -15.84 18.94
C SER A 489 30.60 -16.66 18.33
N VAL A 490 29.94 -17.45 19.16
CA VAL A 490 28.77 -18.25 18.76
C VAL A 490 27.63 -17.95 19.72
N VAL A 491 26.51 -17.45 19.20
CA VAL A 491 25.31 -17.13 19.96
C VAL A 491 24.15 -17.96 19.43
N ILE A 492 23.64 -18.86 20.27
CA ILE A 492 22.49 -19.71 19.97
C ILE A 492 21.32 -19.25 20.84
N ASN A 493 20.25 -18.80 20.23
CA ASN A 493 19.02 -18.37 20.90
C ASN A 493 17.90 -19.34 20.56
N LEU A 494 17.50 -20.13 21.57
CA LEU A 494 16.37 -21.05 21.53
C LEU A 494 15.18 -20.42 22.26
N GLU A 495 14.32 -19.75 21.52
CA GLU A 495 13.10 -19.13 22.06
C GLU A 495 11.92 -20.10 21.97
N ASN A 496 11.25 -20.35 23.09
CA ASN A 496 10.12 -21.31 23.15
C ASN A 496 10.44 -22.65 22.47
N PRO A 497 11.54 -23.32 22.88
CA PRO A 497 12.08 -24.45 22.14
C PRO A 497 11.09 -25.61 22.06
N ILE A 498 11.04 -26.26 20.90
CA ILE A 498 10.22 -27.47 20.69
C ILE A 498 10.78 -28.62 21.53
N PHE A 499 12.11 -28.70 21.65
CA PHE A 499 12.84 -29.64 22.49
C PHE A 499 13.70 -28.86 23.49
N PRO A 500 13.47 -29.01 24.81
CA PRO A 500 14.05 -28.11 25.82
C PRO A 500 15.55 -28.33 26.07
N ILE A 501 16.13 -29.41 25.52
CA ILE A 501 17.55 -29.75 25.69
C ILE A 501 18.24 -29.54 24.36
N PHE A 502 19.37 -28.83 24.37
CA PHE A 502 20.29 -28.71 23.26
C PHE A 502 21.54 -29.56 23.53
N THR A 503 21.88 -30.48 22.63
CA THR A 503 22.99 -31.43 22.83
C THR A 503 24.08 -31.26 21.78
N VAL A 504 25.32 -30.97 22.20
CA VAL A 504 26.50 -31.01 21.33
C VAL A 504 26.98 -32.46 21.26
N GLY A 505 27.16 -33.02 20.07
CA GLY A 505 27.43 -34.44 19.81
C GLY A 505 26.22 -35.31 19.46
N ASP A 506 25.00 -34.77 19.46
CA ASP A 506 23.77 -35.45 19.03
C ASP A 506 22.79 -34.47 18.37
N ALA A 507 22.66 -34.54 17.04
CA ALA A 507 21.75 -33.70 16.26
C ALA A 507 20.39 -34.34 15.97
N SER A 508 20.06 -35.49 16.57
CA SER A 508 18.85 -36.25 16.26
C SER A 508 17.55 -35.50 16.52
N THR A 509 17.56 -34.56 17.48
CA THR A 509 16.37 -33.81 17.91
C THR A 509 16.63 -32.30 18.00
N ASN A 510 17.59 -31.87 18.83
CA ASN A 510 18.00 -30.47 18.96
C ASN A 510 19.47 -30.39 19.44
N GLY A 511 20.38 -29.97 18.57
CA GLY A 511 21.81 -30.11 18.83
C GLY A 511 22.72 -30.05 17.59
N THR A 512 23.99 -30.35 17.80
CA THR A 512 25.02 -30.48 16.74
C THR A 512 25.64 -31.88 16.78
N ALA A 513 26.10 -32.41 15.65
CA ALA A 513 26.71 -33.74 15.55
C ALA A 513 28.16 -33.76 16.05
N GLY A 514 28.88 -32.66 15.89
CA GLY A 514 30.25 -32.43 16.34
C GLY A 514 30.39 -31.23 17.27
N SER A 515 31.62 -30.80 17.49
CA SER A 515 31.99 -29.74 18.43
C SER A 515 31.52 -28.35 17.97
N ILE A 516 31.46 -27.42 18.94
CA ILE A 516 31.39 -25.97 18.69
C ILE A 516 32.70 -25.35 19.17
N VAL A 517 33.37 -24.58 18.32
CA VAL A 517 34.73 -24.07 18.57
C VAL A 517 34.90 -22.62 18.12
N THR A 518 35.63 -21.80 18.89
CA THR A 518 36.02 -20.43 18.50
C THR A 518 37.53 -20.17 18.62
N GLU A 519 38.31 -21.17 19.06
CA GLU A 519 39.78 -21.11 19.19
C GLU A 519 40.49 -22.34 18.58
N PHE A 520 41.77 -22.20 18.23
CA PHE A 520 42.57 -23.28 17.61
C PHE A 520 43.12 -24.30 18.61
N GLU A 521 43.38 -23.90 19.86
CA GLU A 521 44.12 -24.72 20.83
C GLU A 521 43.22 -25.45 21.86
N THR A 522 41.91 -25.15 21.91
CA THR A 522 40.95 -25.82 22.81
C THR A 522 39.64 -26.17 22.10
N SER A 523 39.09 -27.37 22.35
CA SER A 523 37.70 -27.69 22.00
C SER A 523 36.80 -27.05 23.05
N GLU A 524 36.13 -25.94 22.72
CA GLU A 524 35.35 -25.19 23.71
C GLU A 524 34.10 -25.94 24.20
N ILE A 525 33.35 -26.60 23.31
CA ILE A 525 32.28 -27.53 23.70
C ILE A 525 32.46 -28.83 22.92
N THR A 526 32.86 -29.88 23.63
CA THR A 526 33.07 -31.23 23.07
C THR A 526 31.76 -32.00 22.88
N PRO A 527 31.72 -33.00 21.97
CA PRO A 527 30.58 -33.91 21.84
C PRO A 527 30.24 -34.57 23.18
N THR A 528 28.96 -34.79 23.45
CA THR A 528 28.29 -35.33 24.65
C THR A 528 27.86 -34.34 25.75
N GLN A 529 27.97 -33.02 25.53
CA GLN A 529 27.46 -32.01 26.47
C GLN A 529 26.01 -31.62 26.15
N SER A 530 25.17 -31.44 27.17
CA SER A 530 23.75 -31.09 27.03
C SER A 530 23.37 -29.90 27.90
N PHE A 531 22.55 -29.00 27.36
CA PHE A 531 22.17 -27.74 27.98
C PHE A 531 20.65 -27.59 28.00
N SER A 532 20.08 -27.23 29.15
CA SER A 532 18.64 -26.97 29.34
C SER A 532 18.33 -25.58 29.87
N GLU A 533 19.37 -24.78 30.13
CA GLU A 533 19.31 -23.42 30.64
C GLU A 533 20.38 -22.57 29.93
N THR A 534 20.24 -21.25 30.03
CA THR A 534 21.22 -20.33 29.46
C THR A 534 22.62 -20.60 30.01
N THR A 535 23.59 -20.84 29.12
CA THR A 535 24.96 -21.20 29.45
C THR A 535 25.95 -20.39 28.61
N THR A 536 27.08 -20.02 29.21
CA THR A 536 28.19 -19.35 28.53
C THR A 536 29.49 -20.11 28.78
N VAL A 537 30.19 -20.45 27.71
CA VAL A 537 31.50 -21.13 27.73
C VAL A 537 32.43 -20.34 26.80
N GLY A 538 33.44 -19.66 27.35
CA GLY A 538 34.28 -18.76 26.55
C GLY A 538 33.43 -17.67 25.87
N THR A 539 33.51 -17.59 24.54
CA THR A 539 32.71 -16.68 23.69
C THR A 539 31.45 -17.34 23.12
N ILE A 540 31.16 -18.58 23.51
CA ILE A 540 29.96 -19.32 23.12
C ILE A 540 28.85 -19.04 24.16
N GLN A 541 27.70 -18.60 23.67
CA GLN A 541 26.50 -18.36 24.47
C GLN A 541 25.34 -19.18 23.91
N ILE A 542 24.75 -20.04 24.74
CA ILE A 542 23.54 -20.80 24.42
C ILE A 542 22.44 -20.27 25.34
N ASN A 543 21.49 -19.51 24.80
CA ASN A 543 20.35 -18.95 25.49
C ASN A 543 19.12 -19.85 25.27
N ILE A 544 18.52 -20.33 26.36
CA ILE A 544 17.31 -21.16 26.30
C ILE A 544 16.22 -20.45 27.09
N THR A 545 15.23 -19.88 26.39
CA THR A 545 14.13 -19.13 26.99
C THR A 545 12.82 -19.90 26.80
N ALA A 546 12.40 -20.61 27.84
CA ALA A 546 11.08 -21.24 27.88
C ALA A 546 9.99 -20.19 28.10
N SER A 547 8.84 -20.36 27.45
CA SER A 547 7.63 -19.57 27.75
C SER A 547 7.34 -19.68 29.26
N PRO A 548 7.02 -18.59 29.97
CA PRO A 548 6.59 -18.70 31.36
C PRO A 548 5.39 -19.64 31.40
N SER A 549 5.50 -20.72 32.18
CA SER A 549 4.37 -21.58 32.48
C SER A 549 3.26 -20.70 33.06
N PRO A 550 1.99 -20.84 32.64
CA PRO A 550 0.90 -20.18 33.35
C PRO A 550 1.03 -20.53 34.83
N SER A 551 1.14 -19.51 35.67
CA SER A 551 1.10 -19.69 37.13
C SER A 551 -0.18 -20.46 37.45
N PRO A 552 -0.14 -21.52 38.28
CA PRO A 552 -1.34 -22.25 38.63
C PRO A 552 -2.33 -21.26 39.26
N SER A 553 -3.45 -21.05 38.58
CA SER A 553 -4.57 -20.31 39.14
C SER A 553 -4.93 -20.93 40.49
N PRO A 554 -5.12 -20.15 41.56
CA PRO A 554 -5.46 -20.70 42.87
C PRO A 554 -6.72 -21.56 42.76
N THR A 555 -6.65 -22.78 43.30
CA THR A 555 -7.78 -23.71 43.39
C THR A 555 -8.98 -22.99 44.03
N PRO A 556 -10.15 -22.94 43.38
CA PRO A 556 -11.33 -22.35 44.00
C PRO A 556 -11.75 -23.18 45.21
N SER A 557 -11.89 -22.51 46.35
CA SER A 557 -12.50 -23.07 47.57
C SER A 557 -13.97 -23.41 47.28
N PRO A 558 -14.50 -24.55 47.77
CA PRO A 558 -15.88 -24.96 47.47
C PRO A 558 -16.85 -24.00 48.15
N THR A 559 -17.59 -23.23 47.34
CA THR A 559 -18.71 -22.40 47.82
C THR A 559 -20.02 -23.19 47.69
N PRO A 560 -20.89 -23.16 48.72
CA PRO A 560 -22.02 -24.08 48.88
C PRO A 560 -23.16 -23.86 47.88
N SER A 561 -23.93 -24.94 47.72
CA SER A 561 -25.13 -25.06 46.88
C SER A 561 -26.15 -23.93 47.12
N PRO A 562 -26.80 -23.40 46.06
CA PRO A 562 -27.82 -22.37 46.20
C PRO A 562 -29.14 -22.92 46.74
N THR A 563 -29.69 -22.22 47.72
CA THR A 563 -31.08 -22.34 48.22
C THR A 563 -32.04 -21.62 47.25
N PRO A 564 -33.26 -22.13 46.97
CA PRO A 564 -34.19 -21.49 46.05
C PRO A 564 -35.07 -20.44 46.75
N SER A 565 -35.34 -19.30 46.08
CA SER A 565 -36.53 -18.44 46.27
C SER A 565 -36.47 -17.19 45.36
N PRO A 566 -37.59 -16.48 45.08
CA PRO A 566 -38.91 -16.91 44.63
C PRO A 566 -39.37 -16.17 43.34
N THR A 567 -40.51 -16.64 42.80
CA THR A 567 -41.30 -16.15 41.65
C THR A 567 -41.71 -14.66 41.71
N PRO A 568 -41.81 -13.94 40.58
CA PRO A 568 -42.28 -12.55 40.53
C PRO A 568 -43.80 -12.43 40.77
N SER A 569 -44.20 -11.34 41.44
CA SER A 569 -45.59 -10.90 41.65
C SER A 569 -45.93 -9.71 40.72
N PRO A 570 -47.20 -9.45 40.40
CA PRO A 570 -47.61 -8.70 39.20
C PRO A 570 -47.65 -7.18 39.39
N THR A 571 -47.58 -6.51 38.23
CA THR A 571 -47.76 -5.08 37.97
C THR A 571 -49.07 -4.51 38.54
N PRO A 572 -49.08 -3.29 39.14
CA PRO A 572 -50.32 -2.57 39.42
C PRO A 572 -50.77 -1.76 38.20
N THR A 573 -52.04 -1.97 37.86
CA THR A 573 -52.88 -1.17 36.96
C THR A 573 -53.13 0.24 37.47
N LEU A 574 -53.18 1.20 36.53
CA LEU A 574 -53.65 2.58 36.72
C LEU A 574 -55.14 2.62 37.11
N ASN A 575 -55.51 3.57 37.98
CA ASN A 575 -56.89 3.96 38.21
C ASN A 575 -57.15 5.33 37.54
N PRO A 576 -58.33 5.58 36.96
CA PRO A 576 -58.68 6.80 36.26
C PRO A 576 -59.45 7.75 37.17
N GLU A 577 -58.88 8.92 37.45
CA GLU A 577 -59.55 10.14 37.92
C GLU A 577 -58.44 11.18 38.06
N ASP A 578 -58.26 11.99 37.02
CA ASP A 578 -57.74 13.37 37.03
C ASP A 578 -57.80 13.85 35.57
N GLN A 579 -59.04 14.07 35.14
CA GLN A 579 -59.43 14.78 33.92
C GLN A 579 -60.16 16.06 34.37
N GLU A 580 -60.06 17.12 33.57
CA GLU A 580 -60.41 18.53 33.82
C GLU A 580 -59.22 19.29 34.42
N ASP A 581 -58.58 20.22 33.73
CA ASP A 581 -59.20 21.46 33.23
C ASP A 581 -58.28 22.16 32.19
N LEU A 582 -58.91 22.99 31.35
CA LEU A 582 -58.36 24.05 30.49
C LEU A 582 -57.92 23.70 29.06
N SER A 583 -58.93 23.52 28.21
CA SER A 583 -59.00 24.20 26.91
C SER A 583 -59.58 25.61 27.10
N ASP A 584 -58.95 26.65 26.56
CA ASP A 584 -59.61 27.71 25.76
C ASP A 584 -58.61 28.79 25.30
N ASP A 585 -58.93 29.31 24.11
CA ASP A 585 -58.51 30.57 23.45
C ASP A 585 -57.19 30.56 22.66
N LEU A 586 -57.23 30.27 21.34
CA LEU A 586 -57.61 31.14 20.19
C LEU A 586 -56.45 32.08 19.79
N GLU A 587 -55.75 31.80 18.69
CA GLU A 587 -56.01 32.27 17.30
C GLU A 587 -55.33 33.62 16.98
N ASP A 588 -54.86 33.73 15.73
CA ASP A 588 -54.23 34.88 15.04
C ASP A 588 -52.77 35.20 15.48
N GLU A 589 -51.76 35.32 14.61
CA GLU A 589 -51.74 35.89 13.26
C GLU A 589 -50.75 35.17 12.32
N SER A 590 -51.18 35.00 11.07
CA SER A 590 -50.33 34.94 9.89
C SER A 590 -50.16 36.35 9.32
N ASP A 591 -48.97 36.60 8.76
CA ASP A 591 -48.55 37.68 7.86
C ASP A 591 -47.68 38.81 8.45
N ASP A 592 -46.71 39.19 7.61
CA ASP A 592 -45.71 40.26 7.70
C ASP A 592 -44.44 39.98 8.53
N PHE A 593 -43.32 39.67 7.86
CA PHE A 593 -42.30 40.69 7.52
C PHE A 593 -41.07 40.03 6.88
N ASP A 594 -40.90 40.25 5.58
CA ASP A 594 -39.60 40.48 4.96
C ASP A 594 -38.89 41.60 5.75
N ASP A 595 -37.89 41.26 6.59
CA ASP A 595 -36.78 42.14 7.01
C ASP A 595 -36.02 41.54 8.21
N VAL A 596 -35.12 40.56 7.98
CA VAL A 596 -33.90 40.39 8.80
C VAL A 596 -32.72 39.94 7.91
N PHE A 597 -32.61 40.49 6.70
CA PHE A 597 -31.33 40.60 6.00
C PHE A 597 -30.83 42.03 6.23
N GLY A 598 -30.17 42.26 7.35
CA GLY A 598 -29.73 43.60 7.73
C GLY A 598 -29.35 43.73 9.21
N GLY A 599 -28.49 42.84 9.69
CA GLY A 599 -27.84 42.97 10.98
C GLY A 599 -26.33 43.02 10.78
N ASP A 600 -25.78 44.23 10.80
CA ASP A 600 -24.35 44.52 10.97
C ASP A 600 -23.87 43.87 12.28
N PHE A 601 -23.38 42.62 12.19
CA PHE A 601 -22.60 42.03 13.27
C PHE A 601 -21.22 42.67 13.18
N GLY A 602 -21.01 43.66 14.04
CA GLY A 602 -19.71 44.30 14.19
C GLY A 602 -18.63 43.24 14.44
N ASP A 603 -17.55 43.37 13.67
CA ASP A 603 -16.28 42.70 13.88
C ASP A 603 -15.87 42.80 15.36
N ASP A 604 -16.04 41.72 16.11
CA ASP A 604 -15.29 41.46 17.34
C ASP A 604 -14.13 40.53 16.98
N PRO A 605 -12.89 41.04 16.81
CA PRO A 605 -11.76 40.25 16.34
C PRO A 605 -11.23 39.25 17.39
N ASP A 606 -11.80 39.21 18.59
CA ASP A 606 -11.30 38.45 19.74
C ASP A 606 -12.23 37.28 20.17
N SER A 607 -13.07 36.74 19.26
CA SER A 607 -13.88 35.54 19.55
C SER A 607 -13.12 34.23 19.27
N ASP A 608 -13.10 33.32 20.26
CA ASP A 608 -12.55 31.95 20.18
C ASP A 608 -13.20 31.11 19.06
N ASP A 609 -14.35 31.53 18.52
CA ASP A 609 -15.03 30.95 17.36
C ASP A 609 -14.20 31.08 16.06
N SER A 610 -13.26 32.03 15.99
CA SER A 610 -12.42 32.26 14.81
C SER A 610 -11.31 31.20 14.58
N GLU A 611 -10.85 30.47 15.61
CA GLU A 611 -9.76 29.49 15.46
C GLU A 611 -10.24 28.11 14.97
N VAL A 612 -11.43 27.64 15.40
CA VAL A 612 -12.03 26.39 14.88
C VAL A 612 -12.52 26.60 13.45
N ALA A 613 -13.05 27.79 13.14
CA ALA A 613 -13.39 28.19 11.78
C ALA A 613 -12.16 28.18 10.87
N GLN A 614 -11.03 28.77 11.29
CA GLN A 614 -9.77 28.72 10.53
C GLN A 614 -9.21 27.31 10.32
N LEU A 615 -9.40 26.40 11.28
CA LEU A 615 -8.97 25.01 11.12
C LEU A 615 -9.85 24.27 10.11
N ASP A 616 -11.17 24.49 10.14
CA ASP A 616 -12.09 23.95 9.14
C ASP A 616 -11.78 24.53 7.75
N ASP A 617 -11.49 25.83 7.65
CA ASP A 617 -11.03 26.48 6.40
C ASP A 617 -9.74 25.85 5.85
N ASP A 618 -8.78 25.48 6.71
CA ASP A 618 -7.55 24.78 6.30
C ASP A 618 -7.87 23.37 5.76
N TYR A 619 -8.81 22.63 6.37
CA TYR A 619 -9.27 21.33 5.88
C TYR A 619 -10.14 21.44 4.64
N ASP A 620 -10.91 22.52 4.50
CA ASP A 620 -11.71 22.83 3.32
C ASP A 620 -10.80 23.14 2.15
N ALA A 621 -9.80 24.00 2.33
CA ALA A 621 -8.81 24.27 1.31
C ALA A 621 -8.02 23.01 0.93
N GLU A 622 -7.62 22.18 1.91
CA GLU A 622 -6.98 20.89 1.62
C GLU A 622 -7.92 19.98 0.82
N PHE A 623 -9.21 19.92 1.15
CA PHE A 623 -10.18 19.03 0.52
C PHE A 623 -10.70 19.54 -0.84
N GLU A 624 -10.81 20.85 -1.02
CA GLU A 624 -11.18 21.54 -2.27
C GLU A 624 -10.06 21.47 -3.30
N ASP A 625 -8.81 21.77 -2.90
CA ASP A 625 -7.60 21.63 -3.74
C ASP A 625 -7.37 20.16 -4.11
N TYR A 626 -7.69 19.23 -3.20
CA TYR A 626 -7.64 17.79 -3.41
C TYR A 626 -8.73 17.24 -4.36
N LEU A 627 -9.91 17.87 -4.45
CA LEU A 627 -11.04 17.41 -5.27
C LEU A 627 -11.29 18.24 -6.54
N ASP A 628 -10.48 19.26 -6.82
CA ASP A 628 -10.63 20.18 -7.97
C ASP A 628 -12.02 20.85 -7.96
N LEU A 629 -12.45 21.30 -6.77
CA LEU A 629 -13.72 21.99 -6.56
C LEU A 629 -13.58 23.50 -6.89
N PRO A 630 -14.64 24.16 -7.38
CA PRO A 630 -14.64 25.63 -7.53
C PRO A 630 -14.44 26.33 -6.19
N ASP A 631 -13.60 27.38 -6.14
CA ASP A 631 -13.32 28.24 -4.96
C ASP A 631 -14.59 28.93 -4.35
N ASP A 632 -15.80 28.64 -4.85
CA ASP A 632 -17.05 29.34 -4.54
C ASP A 632 -18.20 28.41 -4.09
N LEU A 633 -17.89 27.22 -3.57
CA LEU A 633 -18.92 26.39 -2.92
C LEU A 633 -19.52 27.16 -1.72
N PRO A 634 -20.86 27.17 -1.54
CA PRO A 634 -21.48 27.84 -0.41
C PRO A 634 -21.06 27.14 0.89
N GLN A 635 -20.09 27.73 1.60
CA GLN A 635 -19.68 27.30 2.92
C GLN A 635 -20.87 27.43 3.89
N LEU A 636 -21.15 26.37 4.63
CA LEU A 636 -22.10 26.43 5.74
C LEU A 636 -21.44 27.21 6.87
N GLU A 637 -22.08 28.29 7.35
CA GLU A 637 -21.69 28.96 8.60
C GLU A 637 -21.97 27.97 9.75
N VAL A 638 -20.95 27.27 10.24
CA VAL A 638 -21.12 26.22 11.25
C VAL A 638 -20.73 26.75 12.63
N ASP A 639 -21.65 26.64 13.59
CA ASP A 639 -21.39 26.65 15.04
C ASP A 639 -21.26 25.19 15.49
N PRO A 640 -20.05 24.60 15.56
CA PRO A 640 -19.90 23.18 15.84
C PRO A 640 -20.44 22.78 17.22
N PRO A 641 -20.20 23.53 18.32
CA PRO A 641 -20.85 23.26 19.60
C PRO A 641 -22.38 23.24 19.51
N GLY A 642 -22.99 24.25 18.88
CA GLY A 642 -24.44 24.34 18.70
C GLY A 642 -25.02 23.18 17.88
N LEU A 643 -24.32 22.75 16.83
CA LEU A 643 -24.65 21.56 16.05
C LEU A 643 -24.66 20.30 16.91
N LEU A 644 -23.58 20.05 17.66
CA LEU A 644 -23.43 18.85 18.50
C LEU A 644 -24.47 18.80 19.62
N ASP A 645 -24.79 19.95 20.23
CA ASP A 645 -25.86 20.06 21.23
C ASP A 645 -27.24 19.80 20.61
N ARG A 646 -27.49 20.29 19.39
CA ARG A 646 -28.72 19.99 18.65
C ARG A 646 -28.86 18.50 18.33
N ILE A 647 -27.81 17.85 17.83
CA ILE A 647 -27.82 16.39 17.59
C ILE A 647 -28.08 15.61 18.88
N THR A 648 -27.48 16.05 20.00
CA THR A 648 -27.73 15.46 21.32
C THR A 648 -29.20 15.58 21.73
N SER A 649 -29.81 16.75 21.51
CA SER A 649 -31.21 16.99 21.86
C SER A 649 -32.19 16.13 21.05
N ILE A 650 -31.87 15.87 19.77
CA ILE A 650 -32.75 15.13 18.85
C ILE A 650 -32.58 13.62 19.03
N THR A 651 -31.35 13.14 19.16
CA THR A 651 -31.02 11.71 19.06
C THR A 651 -30.71 11.06 20.41
N GLY A 652 -30.34 11.87 21.40
CA GLY A 652 -29.78 11.39 22.68
C GLY A 652 -28.33 10.88 22.59
N ALA A 653 -27.76 10.75 21.39
CA ALA A 653 -26.34 10.45 21.22
C ALA A 653 -25.51 11.70 21.55
N LYS A 654 -24.34 11.55 22.18
CA LYS A 654 -23.46 12.65 22.54
C LYS A 654 -22.22 12.62 21.64
N PRO A 655 -22.23 13.36 20.52
CA PRO A 655 -21.11 13.38 19.58
C PRO A 655 -19.98 14.32 20.03
N ALA A 656 -18.76 14.00 19.58
CA ALA A 656 -17.61 14.90 19.57
C ALA A 656 -16.94 14.86 18.20
N LEU A 657 -16.46 16.02 17.74
CA LEU A 657 -15.58 16.11 16.57
C LEU A 657 -14.14 15.92 17.03
N VAL A 658 -13.38 15.11 16.30
CA VAL A 658 -11.97 14.82 16.58
C VAL A 658 -11.13 15.12 15.35
N TYR A 659 -10.44 16.25 15.37
CA TYR A 659 -9.51 16.67 14.31
C TYR A 659 -8.13 16.05 14.55
N LEU A 660 -7.55 15.43 13.52
CA LEU A 660 -6.21 14.82 13.54
C LEU A 660 -5.34 15.43 12.44
N SER A 661 -4.26 16.11 12.82
CA SER A 661 -3.30 16.75 11.89
C SER A 661 -1.86 16.61 12.36
N PHE A 662 -0.89 16.92 11.50
CA PHE A 662 0.51 17.04 11.88
C PHE A 662 0.99 18.50 11.85
N ILE A 663 1.70 18.91 12.91
CA ILE A 663 2.32 20.24 12.99
C ILE A 663 3.86 20.17 12.87
N PRO A 664 4.52 21.17 12.25
CA PRO A 664 5.97 21.16 12.07
C PRO A 664 6.76 21.02 13.37
N ALA A 665 7.82 20.20 13.36
CA ALA A 665 8.66 19.97 14.55
C ALA A 665 9.25 21.25 15.16
N ALA A 666 9.58 22.25 14.34
CA ALA A 666 10.08 23.55 14.79
C ALA A 666 9.04 24.38 15.57
N VAL A 667 7.75 24.12 15.34
CA VAL A 667 6.63 24.71 16.10
C VAL A 667 6.41 23.93 17.40
N ALA A 668 6.58 22.60 17.36
CA ALA A 668 6.46 21.71 18.52
C ALA A 668 7.54 21.95 19.59
N GLU A 669 8.78 22.29 19.23
CA GLU A 669 9.85 22.60 20.21
C GLU A 669 9.61 23.91 20.99
N GLY A 670 8.68 24.76 20.52
CA GLY A 670 8.25 25.99 21.21
C GLY A 670 6.94 25.86 22.00
N SER A 671 6.25 24.72 21.93
CA SER A 671 4.89 24.54 22.47
C SER A 671 4.83 23.85 23.84
N ASP A 672 5.96 23.47 24.43
CA ASP A 672 6.05 22.87 25.78
C ASP A 672 5.51 23.79 26.91
N THR A 673 5.06 25.01 26.59
CA THR A 673 4.42 25.96 27.51
C THR A 673 2.92 26.19 27.26
N LEU A 674 2.24 25.40 26.41
CA LEU A 674 0.81 25.57 26.08
C LEU A 674 -0.13 24.60 26.84
N ASP A 675 0.15 24.32 28.11
CA ASP A 675 -0.88 23.92 29.09
C ASP A 675 -1.51 25.21 29.66
N LEU A 676 -2.16 26.01 28.80
CA LEU A 676 -2.93 27.16 29.25
C LEU A 676 -4.39 26.73 29.38
N PRO A 677 -4.98 26.69 30.60
CA PRO A 677 -6.39 26.99 30.70
C PRO A 677 -6.55 28.43 30.19
N ILE A 678 -7.23 28.61 29.07
CA ILE A 678 -7.55 29.93 28.50
C ILE A 678 -8.57 30.60 29.44
N ALA A 679 -8.08 31.04 30.60
CA ALA A 679 -8.85 31.80 31.59
C ALA A 679 -8.19 33.16 31.88
N ASP A 680 -6.97 33.41 31.40
CA ASP A 680 -6.23 34.66 31.63
C ASP A 680 -5.69 35.30 30.33
N ALA A 681 -6.43 35.22 29.21
CA ALA A 681 -6.14 35.95 27.97
C ALA A 681 -6.54 37.44 28.05
N LYS A 682 -6.16 38.15 29.13
CA LYS A 682 -6.37 39.59 29.25
C LYS A 682 -5.12 40.45 29.06
N GLU A 683 -3.96 39.86 28.79
CA GLU A 683 -2.71 40.60 28.52
C GLU A 683 -1.83 39.98 27.43
N LEU A 684 -2.41 39.52 26.31
CA LEU A 684 -1.62 39.31 25.10
C LEU A 684 -1.48 40.65 24.38
N THR A 685 -0.26 41.18 24.31
CA THR A 685 -0.01 42.41 23.56
C THR A 685 -0.24 42.17 22.07
N THR A 686 -0.79 43.14 21.35
CA THR A 686 -1.07 43.11 19.89
C THR A 686 0.12 42.63 19.03
N ARG A 687 1.35 42.68 19.54
CA ARG A 687 2.54 42.14 18.87
C ARG A 687 2.71 40.63 18.97
N GLN A 688 2.26 40.01 20.06
CA GLN A 688 2.34 38.56 20.25
C GLN A 688 1.25 37.85 19.45
N ALA A 689 0.03 38.40 19.42
CA ALA A 689 -1.06 37.92 18.55
C ALA A 689 -0.66 37.99 17.06
N ALA A 690 -0.16 39.13 16.59
CA ALA A 690 0.33 39.28 15.21
C ALA A 690 1.54 38.39 14.86
N GLN A 691 2.28 37.90 15.86
CA GLN A 691 3.42 37.01 15.69
C GLN A 691 2.98 35.54 15.65
N ILE A 692 1.93 35.19 16.38
CA ILE A 692 1.21 33.91 16.30
C ILE A 692 0.46 33.81 14.97
N GLU A 693 -0.28 34.84 14.53
CA GLU A 693 -0.89 34.92 13.19
C GLU A 693 0.14 34.77 12.07
N LYS A 694 1.32 35.39 12.20
CA LYS A 694 2.42 35.22 11.24
C LYS A 694 3.00 33.80 11.22
N GLN A 695 2.97 33.09 12.35
CA GLN A 695 3.42 31.70 12.44
C GLN A 695 2.35 30.73 11.93
N ILE A 696 1.06 31.06 12.09
CA ILE A 696 -0.09 30.32 11.56
C ILE A 696 -0.18 30.50 10.04
N ALA A 697 -0.02 31.72 9.51
CA ALA A 697 0.05 31.98 8.06
C ALA A 697 1.30 31.41 7.36
N GLN A 698 2.27 30.91 8.14
CA GLN A 698 3.41 30.14 7.62
C GLN A 698 3.13 28.63 7.54
N ARG A 699 2.02 28.14 8.11
CA ARG A 699 1.62 26.70 8.09
C ARG A 699 1.38 26.20 6.67
N SER A 700 0.70 26.98 5.84
CA SER A 700 0.31 26.61 4.47
C SER A 700 1.44 26.69 3.43
N ARG A 701 2.69 26.98 3.85
CA ARG A 701 3.86 27.15 2.95
C ARG A 701 5.02 26.21 3.23
N LEU A 702 4.91 25.35 4.23
CA LEU A 702 5.95 24.39 4.59
C LEU A 702 5.59 23.04 3.99
N THR A 703 6.51 22.47 3.20
CA THR A 703 6.40 21.09 2.72
C THR A 703 6.31 20.13 3.91
N PRO A 704 5.34 19.20 3.95
CA PRO A 704 5.22 18.20 5.00
C PRO A 704 6.54 17.46 5.24
N SER A 705 6.88 17.23 6.51
CA SER A 705 8.10 16.57 6.93
C SER A 705 7.81 15.29 7.72
N ALA A 706 8.68 14.29 7.56
CA ALA A 706 8.63 13.03 8.31
C ALA A 706 8.64 13.21 9.84
N ASN A 707 9.16 14.36 10.32
CA ASN A 707 9.32 14.68 11.72
C ASN A 707 8.17 15.52 12.32
N ASP A 708 7.19 15.92 11.52
CA ASP A 708 6.02 16.67 12.02
C ASP A 708 5.28 15.85 13.09
N GLN A 709 4.79 16.51 14.13
CA GLN A 709 4.20 15.86 15.29
C GLN A 709 2.68 15.87 15.23
N LEU A 710 2.08 14.76 15.65
CA LEU A 710 0.62 14.61 15.69
C LEU A 710 -0.02 15.57 16.70
N GLU A 711 -1.01 16.29 16.24
CA GLU A 711 -1.92 17.14 17.00
C GLU A 711 -3.35 16.58 16.95
N ILE A 712 -4.04 16.69 18.08
CA ILE A 712 -5.43 16.28 18.24
C ILE A 712 -6.23 17.46 18.78
N ILE A 713 -7.30 17.83 18.09
CA ILE A 713 -8.27 18.84 18.56
C ILE A 713 -9.64 18.18 18.72
N VAL A 714 -10.28 18.37 19.88
CA VAL A 714 -11.58 17.80 20.19
C VAL A 714 -12.58 18.91 20.45
N VAL A 715 -13.70 18.88 19.75
CA VAL A 715 -14.82 19.80 19.95
C VAL A 715 -16.04 18.99 20.41
N THR A 716 -16.71 19.48 21.44
CA THR A 716 -17.94 18.88 22.00
C THR A 716 -19.05 19.92 22.04
N GLY A 717 -20.30 19.51 22.28
CA GLY A 717 -21.40 20.46 22.45
C GLY A 717 -21.27 21.38 23.68
N LYS A 718 -20.35 21.07 24.61
CA LYS A 718 -20.20 21.80 25.86
C LYS A 718 -18.74 21.99 26.27
N GLY A 719 -18.37 23.24 26.53
CA GLY A 719 -17.04 23.61 26.99
C GLY A 719 -16.13 24.01 25.84
N GLN A 720 -14.90 24.37 26.19
CA GLN A 720 -13.91 24.86 25.23
C GLN A 720 -13.27 23.70 24.44
N PRO A 721 -12.87 23.93 23.17
CA PRO A 721 -12.10 22.96 22.39
C PRO A 721 -10.84 22.48 23.13
N ILE A 722 -10.51 21.21 22.98
CA ILE A 722 -9.35 20.60 23.65
C ILE A 722 -8.29 20.30 22.63
N ARG A 723 -7.09 20.85 22.86
CA ARG A 723 -5.92 20.63 22.02
C ARG A 723 -4.88 19.78 22.72
N ARG A 724 -4.30 18.80 22.02
CA ARG A 724 -3.25 17.89 22.52
C ARG A 724 -2.18 17.67 21.47
N LEU A 725 -0.94 18.00 21.81
CA LEU A 725 0.23 17.59 21.05
C LEU A 725 0.73 16.24 21.58
N VAL A 726 0.97 15.28 20.69
CA VAL A 726 1.37 13.92 21.05
C VAL A 726 2.87 13.77 20.85
N ALA A 727 3.63 14.08 21.91
CA ALA A 727 5.09 14.04 21.89
C ALA A 727 5.64 12.69 21.38
N GLY A 728 6.55 12.76 20.40
CA GLY A 728 7.22 11.59 19.82
C GLY A 728 6.41 10.78 18.80
N ALA A 729 5.13 11.12 18.58
CA ALA A 729 4.30 10.59 17.50
C ALA A 729 4.51 11.41 16.22
N THR A 730 5.59 11.12 15.50
CA THR A 730 5.91 11.82 14.25
C THR A 730 5.11 11.26 13.07
N ARG A 731 4.93 12.05 12.00
CA ARG A 731 4.28 11.64 10.75
C ARG A 731 4.78 10.29 10.25
N ALA A 732 6.10 10.11 10.18
CA ALA A 732 6.70 8.84 9.76
C ALA A 732 6.26 7.65 10.64
N LYS A 733 6.30 7.80 11.98
CA LYS A 733 5.96 6.71 12.91
C LYS A 733 4.47 6.37 12.89
N VAL A 734 3.61 7.38 12.89
CA VAL A 734 2.16 7.19 12.86
C VAL A 734 1.75 6.54 11.53
N THR A 735 2.29 7.00 10.41
CA THR A 735 2.04 6.43 9.08
C THR A 735 2.51 4.98 9.00
N GLU A 736 3.77 4.70 9.39
CA GLU A 736 4.32 3.34 9.37
C GLU A 736 3.49 2.37 10.25
N THR A 737 3.11 2.81 11.45
CA THR A 737 2.30 2.00 12.37
C THR A 737 0.90 1.76 11.82
N SER A 738 0.30 2.76 11.17
CA SER A 738 -1.01 2.66 10.52
C SER A 738 -0.98 1.67 9.37
N LEU A 739 0.02 1.74 8.49
CA LEU A 739 0.21 0.79 7.39
C LEU A 739 0.40 -0.64 7.91
N ARG A 740 1.23 -0.81 8.96
CA ARG A 740 1.41 -2.11 9.61
C ARG A 740 0.08 -2.63 10.18
N PHE A 741 -0.68 -1.77 10.86
CA PHE A 741 -1.97 -2.15 11.44
C PHE A 741 -2.95 -2.64 10.36
N ILE A 742 -3.08 -1.88 9.26
CA ILE A 742 -3.95 -2.22 8.13
C ILE A 742 -3.54 -3.57 7.51
N ARG A 743 -2.24 -3.78 7.26
CA ARG A 743 -1.72 -5.06 6.74
C ARG A 743 -2.10 -6.25 7.62
N GLU A 744 -1.98 -6.10 8.94
CA GLU A 744 -2.28 -7.17 9.89
C GLU A 744 -3.79 -7.48 9.99
N VAL A 745 -4.67 -6.47 9.98
CA VAL A 745 -6.12 -6.70 10.11
C VAL A 745 -6.80 -7.10 8.80
N SER A 746 -6.21 -6.75 7.65
CA SER A 746 -6.79 -7.03 6.33
C SER A 746 -6.39 -8.38 5.73
N ASP A 747 -5.40 -9.08 6.29
CA ASP A 747 -4.97 -10.38 5.78
C ASP A 747 -5.92 -11.52 6.23
N PRO A 748 -6.67 -12.16 5.32
CA PRO A 748 -7.56 -13.27 5.66
C PRO A 748 -6.82 -14.49 6.22
N ARG A 749 -5.51 -14.64 5.98
CA ARG A 749 -4.67 -15.72 6.54
C ARG A 749 -4.42 -15.51 8.04
N LYS A 750 -4.49 -14.27 8.52
CA LYS A 750 -4.19 -13.89 9.92
C LYS A 750 -5.42 -13.86 10.83
N VAL A 751 -6.61 -14.22 10.35
CA VAL A 751 -7.89 -14.16 11.10
C VAL A 751 -7.94 -14.98 12.40
N LEU A 752 -7.00 -15.91 12.57
CA LEU A 752 -6.86 -16.73 13.79
C LEU A 752 -5.77 -16.21 14.74
N THR A 753 -5.12 -15.11 14.41
CA THR A 753 -4.00 -14.53 15.18
C THR A 753 -4.43 -13.24 15.90
N LYS A 754 -3.51 -12.68 16.68
CA LYS A 754 -3.67 -11.36 17.34
C LYS A 754 -2.49 -10.44 17.03
N SER A 755 -1.79 -10.68 15.93
CA SER A 755 -0.59 -9.94 15.51
C SER A 755 -0.86 -8.47 15.25
N TYR A 756 -2.10 -8.08 14.98
CA TYR A 756 -2.52 -6.67 14.84
C TYR A 756 -2.48 -5.88 16.16
N LEU A 757 -2.54 -6.55 17.33
CA LEU A 757 -2.71 -5.87 18.62
C LEU A 757 -1.61 -4.85 18.97
N PRO A 758 -0.31 -5.10 18.75
CA PRO A 758 0.73 -4.13 19.06
C PRO A 758 0.53 -2.80 18.32
N SER A 759 0.25 -2.84 17.01
CA SER A 759 -0.01 -1.64 16.21
C SER A 759 -1.33 -0.97 16.61
N ALA A 760 -2.39 -1.75 16.82
CA ALA A 760 -3.70 -1.24 17.29
C ALA A 760 -3.59 -0.49 18.63
N GLN A 761 -2.79 -1.03 19.56
CA GLN A 761 -2.55 -0.43 20.87
C GLN A 761 -1.67 0.81 20.79
N GLN A 762 -0.66 0.79 19.93
CA GLN A 762 0.21 1.95 19.76
C GLN A 762 -0.56 3.13 19.16
N LEU A 763 -1.40 2.87 18.14
CA LEU A 763 -2.28 3.89 17.57
C LEU A 763 -3.32 4.37 18.58
N TYR A 764 -3.92 3.48 19.38
CA TYR A 764 -4.83 3.91 20.47
C TYR A 764 -4.14 4.86 21.45
N ARG A 765 -2.90 4.57 21.86
CA ARG A 765 -2.12 5.42 22.77
C ARG A 765 -1.84 6.81 22.19
N TRP A 766 -1.67 6.91 20.88
CA TRP A 766 -1.46 8.20 20.23
C TRP A 766 -2.78 8.94 19.98
N LEU A 767 -3.79 8.28 19.42
CA LEU A 767 -4.98 8.92 18.84
C LEU A 767 -6.16 9.07 19.82
N VAL A 768 -6.22 8.27 20.89
CA VAL A 768 -7.41 8.20 21.76
C VAL A 768 -7.06 8.43 23.22
N ALA A 769 -6.02 7.77 23.73
CA ALA A 769 -5.64 7.87 25.14
C ALA A 769 -5.44 9.33 25.65
N PRO A 770 -4.89 10.29 24.86
CA PRO A 770 -4.71 11.67 25.32
C PRO A 770 -6.01 12.44 25.56
N ILE A 771 -7.11 12.04 24.91
CA ILE A 771 -8.40 12.74 24.94
C ILE A 771 -9.49 11.97 25.70
N GLU A 772 -9.29 10.66 25.92
CA GLU A 772 -10.25 9.77 26.56
C GLU A 772 -10.80 10.26 27.92
N PRO A 773 -9.99 10.82 28.85
CA PRO A 773 -10.51 11.31 30.13
C PRO A 773 -11.59 12.38 29.98
N GLU A 774 -11.47 13.28 29.01
CA GLU A 774 -12.52 14.29 28.78
C GLU A 774 -13.74 13.66 28.11
N LEU A 775 -13.53 12.79 27.10
CA LEU A 775 -14.63 12.09 26.45
C LEU A 775 -15.49 11.35 27.47
N GLN A 776 -14.88 10.70 28.46
CA GLN A 776 -15.58 10.02 29.56
C GLN A 776 -16.29 10.99 30.50
N LYS A 777 -15.64 12.10 30.88
CA LYS A 777 -16.22 13.13 31.77
C LYS A 777 -17.48 13.76 31.17
N GLN A 778 -17.49 14.00 29.86
CA GLN A 778 -18.65 14.54 29.15
C GLN A 778 -19.65 13.46 28.69
N GLN A 779 -19.32 12.18 28.93
CA GLN A 779 -20.12 11.02 28.53
C GLN A 779 -20.36 10.96 27.02
N ILE A 780 -19.34 11.29 26.23
CA ILE A 780 -19.38 11.19 24.77
C ILE A 780 -19.63 9.74 24.37
N THR A 781 -20.50 9.53 23.39
CA THR A 781 -20.87 8.20 22.87
C THR A 781 -20.61 8.04 21.37
N ASN A 782 -20.36 9.13 20.66
CA ASN A 782 -20.05 9.15 19.23
C ASN A 782 -18.81 10.02 18.95
N LEU A 783 -17.90 9.52 18.12
CA LEU A 783 -16.70 10.23 17.66
C LEU A 783 -16.77 10.38 16.13
N SER A 784 -16.81 11.62 15.67
CA SER A 784 -16.70 11.94 14.24
C SER A 784 -15.30 12.49 13.98
N TYR A 785 -14.49 11.70 13.29
CA TYR A 785 -13.12 12.07 12.98
C TYR A 785 -13.07 12.94 11.73
N ILE A 786 -12.28 14.01 11.78
CA ILE A 786 -11.89 14.83 10.63
C ILE A 786 -10.37 14.74 10.61
N SER A 787 -9.78 14.29 9.52
CA SER A 787 -8.38 13.88 9.55
C SER A 787 -7.66 14.30 8.29
N GLU A 788 -6.41 14.74 8.47
CA GLU A 788 -5.49 15.02 7.39
C GLU A 788 -5.24 13.76 6.54
N THR A 789 -4.82 14.00 5.30
CA THR A 789 -4.31 12.99 4.38
C THR A 789 -3.30 12.05 5.07
N GLY A 790 -3.44 10.74 4.87
CA GLY A 790 -2.63 9.66 5.45
C GLY A 790 -3.19 9.07 6.75
N LEU A 791 -4.13 9.74 7.42
CA LEU A 791 -4.78 9.25 8.65
C LEU A 791 -6.19 8.70 8.41
N ARG A 792 -6.80 9.02 7.26
CA ARG A 792 -8.19 8.68 6.90
C ARG A 792 -8.46 7.17 6.74
N LEU A 793 -7.41 6.39 6.45
CA LEU A 793 -7.50 4.93 6.24
C LEU A 793 -7.35 4.09 7.51
N ILE A 794 -7.15 4.71 8.67
CA ILE A 794 -6.99 3.98 9.93
C ILE A 794 -8.32 3.30 10.30
N PRO A 795 -8.36 1.97 10.56
CA PRO A 795 -9.58 1.29 10.97
C PRO A 795 -9.87 1.61 12.45
N LEU A 796 -10.41 2.81 12.69
CA LEU A 796 -10.61 3.42 14.01
C LEU A 796 -11.35 2.50 14.98
N ALA A 797 -12.38 1.80 14.49
CA ALA A 797 -13.17 0.84 15.27
C ALA A 797 -12.32 -0.25 15.94
N ALA A 798 -11.21 -0.65 15.30
CA ALA A 798 -10.33 -1.72 15.75
C ALA A 798 -9.10 -1.24 16.56
N LEU A 799 -8.99 0.08 16.84
CA LEU A 799 -8.02 0.56 17.83
C LEU A 799 -8.30 -0.09 19.18
N HIS A 800 -7.26 -0.43 19.94
CA HIS A 800 -7.39 -1.29 21.11
C HIS A 800 -6.68 -0.72 22.34
N ASP A 801 -7.37 -0.58 23.47
CA ASP A 801 -6.80 0.04 24.69
C ASP A 801 -5.93 -0.91 25.53
N GLY A 802 -5.83 -2.18 25.10
CA GLY A 802 -5.17 -3.27 25.83
C GLY A 802 -6.15 -4.22 26.52
N LYS A 803 -7.43 -3.83 26.62
CA LYS A 803 -8.53 -4.62 27.18
C LYS A 803 -9.68 -4.84 26.19
N GLN A 804 -10.06 -3.80 25.45
CA GLN A 804 -11.21 -3.78 24.55
C GLN A 804 -10.97 -2.86 23.35
N PHE A 805 -11.76 -3.01 22.29
CA PHE A 805 -11.69 -2.17 21.10
C PHE A 805 -12.37 -0.81 21.31
N LEU A 806 -12.00 0.20 20.51
CA LEU A 806 -12.61 1.54 20.53
C LEU A 806 -14.13 1.48 20.33
N VAL A 807 -14.57 0.64 19.39
CA VAL A 807 -15.98 0.41 19.05
C VAL A 807 -16.82 -0.11 20.23
N GLU A 808 -16.17 -0.72 21.23
CA GLU A 808 -16.85 -1.16 22.45
C GLU A 808 -17.22 0.00 23.38
N LYS A 809 -16.57 1.16 23.21
CA LYS A 809 -16.80 2.38 23.99
C LYS A 809 -17.59 3.44 23.22
N TYR A 810 -17.25 3.67 21.96
CA TYR A 810 -17.78 4.77 21.15
C TYR A 810 -18.25 4.27 19.79
N SER A 811 -19.32 4.86 19.26
CA SER A 811 -19.56 4.78 17.81
C SER A 811 -18.57 5.71 17.11
N ALA A 812 -18.08 5.33 15.94
CA ALA A 812 -17.08 6.09 15.21
C ALA A 812 -17.47 6.24 13.73
N GLY A 813 -17.16 7.39 13.17
CA GLY A 813 -17.28 7.69 11.75
C GLY A 813 -16.23 8.70 11.31
N LEU A 814 -16.07 8.85 10.02
CA LEU A 814 -15.14 9.78 9.39
C LEU A 814 -15.94 10.83 8.61
N MET A 815 -15.64 12.09 8.80
CA MET A 815 -16.23 13.21 8.10
C MET A 815 -15.11 13.89 7.30
N PRO A 816 -15.24 14.06 5.97
CA PRO A 816 -14.16 14.63 5.16
C PRO A 816 -13.83 16.08 5.54
N SER A 817 -14.88 16.89 5.68
CA SER A 817 -14.86 18.26 6.22
C SER A 817 -16.22 18.53 6.87
N LEU A 818 -16.27 19.37 7.90
CA LEU A 818 -17.51 19.73 8.56
C LEU A 818 -18.36 20.70 7.70
N SER A 819 -17.74 21.74 7.14
CA SER A 819 -18.42 22.74 6.31
C SER A 819 -18.96 22.16 4.98
N LEU A 820 -18.32 21.11 4.44
CA LEU A 820 -18.69 20.47 3.16
C LEU A 820 -19.62 19.26 3.34
N THR A 821 -19.97 18.89 4.57
CA THR A 821 -20.87 17.77 4.87
C THR A 821 -22.25 18.26 5.27
N ASP A 822 -23.31 17.71 4.65
CA ASP A 822 -24.68 17.95 5.14
C ASP A 822 -24.91 17.23 6.48
N THR A 823 -24.79 18.00 7.56
CA THR A 823 -24.93 17.53 8.94
C THR A 823 -26.38 17.54 9.46
N ARG A 824 -27.38 17.81 8.61
CA ARG A 824 -28.78 17.84 9.08
C ARG A 824 -29.31 16.43 9.34
N TYR A 825 -29.70 16.18 10.59
CA TYR A 825 -30.31 14.93 11.01
C TYR A 825 -31.62 14.64 10.28
N VAL A 826 -31.74 13.41 9.75
CA VAL A 826 -32.98 12.84 9.20
C VAL A 826 -33.15 11.43 9.75
N SER A 827 -34.35 11.14 10.27
CA SER A 827 -34.63 9.79 10.78
C SER A 827 -34.89 8.82 9.64
N LEU A 828 -34.21 7.67 9.68
CA LEU A 828 -34.38 6.59 8.70
C LEU A 828 -35.50 5.60 9.05
N LYS A 829 -36.19 5.70 10.20
CA LYS A 829 -37.10 4.64 10.69
C LYS A 829 -38.18 4.15 9.70
N ASN A 830 -38.62 5.01 8.80
CA ASN A 830 -39.63 4.70 7.77
C ASN A 830 -39.10 4.89 6.34
N ALA A 831 -37.78 4.95 6.17
CA ALA A 831 -37.15 5.07 4.87
C ALA A 831 -37.39 3.81 4.04
N LYS A 832 -37.46 3.96 2.72
CA LYS A 832 -37.49 2.83 1.79
C LYS A 832 -36.09 2.51 1.29
N VAL A 833 -35.83 1.22 1.06
CA VAL A 833 -34.54 0.73 0.56
C VAL A 833 -34.63 0.32 -0.91
N LEU A 834 -33.69 0.79 -1.71
CA LEU A 834 -33.41 0.20 -3.03
C LEU A 834 -32.18 -0.69 -2.91
N ALA A 835 -32.39 -2.01 -2.96
CA ALA A 835 -31.32 -2.99 -2.83
C ALA A 835 -30.97 -3.57 -4.20
N LEU A 836 -29.73 -3.39 -4.65
CA LEU A 836 -29.28 -3.89 -5.93
C LEU A 836 -28.03 -4.76 -5.78
N GLY A 837 -27.92 -5.82 -6.57
CA GLY A 837 -26.72 -6.64 -6.53
C GLY A 837 -26.50 -7.57 -7.71
N ALA A 838 -25.27 -8.03 -7.87
CA ALA A 838 -24.89 -9.07 -8.82
C ALA A 838 -24.19 -10.22 -8.07
N SER A 839 -24.63 -11.44 -8.36
CA SER A 839 -24.13 -12.67 -7.75
C SER A 839 -23.37 -13.56 -8.74
N GLN A 840 -23.58 -13.34 -10.03
CA GLN A 840 -23.00 -14.09 -11.12
C GLN A 840 -22.25 -13.14 -12.04
N PHE A 841 -21.08 -13.58 -12.51
CA PHE A 841 -20.20 -12.78 -13.35
C PHE A 841 -19.50 -13.68 -14.37
N THR A 842 -19.18 -13.14 -15.54
CA THR A 842 -18.42 -13.85 -16.59
C THR A 842 -16.94 -13.91 -16.26
N ASP A 843 -16.39 -12.79 -15.76
CA ASP A 843 -14.95 -12.57 -15.62
C ASP A 843 -14.51 -12.37 -14.15
N LEU A 844 -15.41 -12.60 -13.18
CA LEU A 844 -15.16 -12.46 -11.74
C LEU A 844 -15.71 -13.67 -10.97
N PRO A 845 -15.16 -13.98 -9.78
CA PRO A 845 -15.72 -15.03 -8.93
C PRO A 845 -17.19 -14.75 -8.56
N PRO A 846 -18.05 -15.77 -8.46
CA PRO A 846 -19.43 -15.57 -8.03
C PRO A 846 -19.50 -15.12 -6.56
N LEU A 847 -20.53 -14.34 -6.22
CA LEU A 847 -20.85 -13.89 -4.87
C LEU A 847 -22.18 -14.53 -4.43
N PRO A 848 -22.15 -15.78 -3.95
CA PRO A 848 -23.37 -16.56 -3.70
C PRO A 848 -24.22 -16.03 -2.54
N SER A 849 -23.68 -15.19 -1.63
CA SER A 849 -24.46 -14.61 -0.53
C SER A 849 -25.30 -13.41 -0.96
N VAL A 850 -24.98 -12.74 -2.08
CA VAL A 850 -25.65 -11.53 -2.55
C VAL A 850 -27.18 -11.69 -2.72
N PRO A 851 -27.72 -12.77 -3.32
CA PRO A 851 -29.18 -12.92 -3.43
C PRO A 851 -29.86 -12.98 -2.05
N THR A 852 -29.23 -13.63 -1.09
CA THR A 852 -29.71 -13.72 0.30
C THR A 852 -29.63 -12.36 0.98
N GLU A 853 -28.52 -11.62 0.81
CA GLU A 853 -28.35 -10.27 1.36
C GLU A 853 -29.43 -9.30 0.86
N ILE A 854 -29.66 -9.27 -0.46
CA ILE A 854 -30.63 -8.36 -1.09
C ILE A 854 -32.06 -8.66 -0.64
N SER A 855 -32.50 -9.92 -0.68
CA SER A 855 -33.85 -10.31 -0.24
C SER A 855 -34.05 -10.00 1.24
N LEU A 856 -33.06 -10.32 2.09
CA LEU A 856 -33.13 -10.04 3.53
C LEU A 856 -33.30 -8.55 3.84
N ILE A 857 -32.62 -7.68 3.09
CA ILE A 857 -32.70 -6.24 3.29
C ILE A 857 -34.06 -5.70 2.81
N SER A 858 -34.47 -6.01 1.57
CA SER A 858 -35.64 -5.35 0.93
C SER A 858 -36.98 -6.05 1.15
N GLU A 859 -37.00 -7.27 1.67
CA GLU A 859 -38.24 -8.05 1.86
C GLU A 859 -38.50 -8.38 3.33
N ASP A 860 -37.44 -8.69 4.10
CA ASP A 860 -37.59 -9.12 5.50
C ASP A 860 -37.39 -8.02 6.53
N LEU A 861 -36.47 -7.08 6.28
CA LEU A 861 -36.14 -5.99 7.22
C LEU A 861 -36.81 -4.67 6.87
N TRP A 862 -36.74 -4.26 5.60
CA TRP A 862 -37.15 -2.92 5.18
C TRP A 862 -38.15 -3.01 4.04
N GLU A 863 -39.05 -2.03 3.97
CA GLU A 863 -39.89 -1.85 2.78
C GLU A 863 -39.01 -1.34 1.63
N GLY A 864 -39.02 -2.03 0.49
CA GLY A 864 -38.11 -1.68 -0.59
C GLY A 864 -38.34 -2.41 -1.89
N ARG A 865 -37.40 -2.19 -2.81
CA ARG A 865 -37.34 -2.86 -4.11
C ARG A 865 -35.97 -3.52 -4.29
N SER A 866 -35.96 -4.75 -4.79
CA SER A 866 -34.75 -5.47 -5.16
C SER A 866 -34.51 -5.48 -6.67
N LEU A 867 -33.23 -5.38 -7.08
CA LEU A 867 -32.78 -5.54 -8.46
C LEU A 867 -31.54 -6.45 -8.47
N LEU A 868 -31.71 -7.69 -8.93
CA LEU A 868 -30.66 -8.72 -8.92
C LEU A 868 -30.20 -9.07 -10.34
N ASN A 869 -28.90 -9.31 -10.52
CA ASN A 869 -28.28 -9.78 -11.77
C ASN A 869 -28.75 -8.97 -12.99
N GLU A 870 -29.48 -9.56 -13.95
CA GLU A 870 -29.95 -8.89 -15.17
C GLU A 870 -30.75 -7.60 -14.91
N ALA A 871 -31.37 -7.48 -13.73
CA ALA A 871 -32.09 -6.29 -13.31
C ALA A 871 -31.17 -5.20 -12.70
N PHE A 872 -29.96 -5.56 -12.24
CA PHE A 872 -28.98 -4.65 -11.67
C PHE A 872 -28.17 -3.91 -12.75
N THR A 873 -28.81 -2.95 -13.39
CA THR A 873 -28.20 -2.08 -14.40
C THR A 873 -28.29 -0.61 -13.99
N LEU A 874 -27.44 0.23 -14.60
CA LEU A 874 -27.44 1.67 -14.34
C LEU A 874 -28.77 2.32 -14.74
N GLU A 875 -29.35 1.87 -15.85
CA GLU A 875 -30.63 2.36 -16.35
C GLU A 875 -31.76 2.05 -15.35
N ASN A 876 -31.78 0.83 -14.79
CA ASN A 876 -32.78 0.44 -13.81
C ASN A 876 -32.59 1.14 -12.46
N LEU A 877 -31.34 1.40 -12.04
CA LEU A 877 -31.04 2.21 -10.86
C LEU A 877 -31.64 3.63 -11.01
N LYS A 878 -31.38 4.29 -12.14
CA LYS A 878 -31.91 5.63 -12.43
C LYS A 878 -33.44 5.62 -12.49
N ALA A 879 -34.03 4.69 -13.24
CA ALA A 879 -35.49 4.57 -13.38
C ALA A 879 -36.19 4.28 -12.04
N ALA A 880 -35.59 3.47 -11.16
CA ALA A 880 -36.14 3.21 -9.83
C ALA A 880 -36.13 4.47 -8.96
N ARG A 881 -35.03 5.24 -8.97
CA ARG A 881 -34.92 6.50 -8.22
C ARG A 881 -35.83 7.60 -8.75
N GLU A 882 -36.06 7.64 -10.06
CA GLU A 882 -37.01 8.58 -10.66
C GLU A 882 -38.47 8.24 -10.29
N ALA A 883 -38.78 6.95 -10.12
CA ALA A 883 -40.12 6.50 -9.80
C ALA A 883 -40.49 6.69 -8.31
N GLU A 884 -39.53 6.53 -7.41
CA GLU A 884 -39.76 6.59 -5.96
C GLU A 884 -38.51 7.11 -5.20
N PRO A 885 -38.66 7.99 -4.20
CA PRO A 885 -37.54 8.51 -3.42
C PRO A 885 -37.05 7.50 -2.38
N TYR A 886 -36.04 6.70 -2.77
CA TYR A 886 -35.35 5.79 -1.85
C TYR A 886 -34.26 6.54 -1.06
N SER A 887 -34.45 6.72 0.25
CA SER A 887 -33.45 7.35 1.12
C SER A 887 -32.27 6.45 1.45
N ILE A 888 -32.42 5.13 1.26
CA ILE A 888 -31.36 4.15 1.46
C ILE A 888 -31.11 3.39 0.16
N ILE A 889 -29.85 3.33 -0.26
CA ILE A 889 -29.42 2.57 -1.44
C ILE A 889 -28.35 1.58 -1.01
N HIS A 890 -28.53 0.32 -1.38
CA HIS A 890 -27.62 -0.77 -1.07
C HIS A 890 -27.11 -1.40 -2.36
N LEU A 891 -25.78 -1.48 -2.52
CA LEU A 891 -25.11 -2.10 -3.66
C LEU A 891 -24.27 -3.29 -3.18
N ALA A 892 -24.68 -4.51 -3.51
CA ALA A 892 -23.98 -5.75 -3.17
C ALA A 892 -23.37 -6.40 -4.43
N THR A 893 -22.06 -6.25 -4.63
CA THR A 893 -21.36 -6.70 -5.85
C THR A 893 -19.84 -6.63 -5.67
N HIS A 894 -19.07 -6.97 -6.71
CA HIS A 894 -17.65 -6.66 -6.74
C HIS A 894 -17.43 -5.15 -6.91
N GLY A 895 -16.51 -4.63 -6.12
CA GLY A 895 -15.94 -3.30 -6.27
C GLY A 895 -14.43 -3.45 -6.31
N GLU A 896 -13.77 -2.63 -7.10
CA GLU A 896 -12.33 -2.54 -7.07
C GLU A 896 -11.96 -1.06 -7.10
N PHE A 897 -11.19 -0.64 -6.11
CA PHE A 897 -10.50 0.64 -6.16
C PHE A 897 -9.06 0.39 -6.62
N GLN A 898 -8.70 0.89 -7.79
CA GLN A 898 -7.38 0.71 -8.39
C GLN A 898 -6.58 2.01 -8.25
N ALA A 899 -5.35 1.91 -7.74
CA ALA A 899 -4.39 3.01 -7.78
C ALA A 899 -4.04 3.36 -9.24
N GLY A 900 -3.70 4.63 -9.51
CA GLY A 900 -3.56 5.13 -10.89
C GLY A 900 -4.88 5.68 -11.43
N GLY A 901 -5.53 6.52 -10.60
CA GLY A 901 -6.64 7.46 -10.82
C GLY A 901 -8.08 6.93 -10.96
N VAL A 902 -9.00 7.87 -10.69
CA VAL A 902 -10.40 7.63 -10.30
C VAL A 902 -11.22 6.79 -11.29
N SER A 903 -10.89 6.79 -12.58
CA SER A 903 -11.67 6.09 -13.60
C SER A 903 -11.32 4.60 -13.77
N ASN A 904 -10.24 4.12 -13.14
CA ASN A 904 -9.88 2.70 -13.07
C ASN A 904 -10.62 1.96 -11.94
N SER A 905 -11.08 2.71 -10.95
CA SER A 905 -11.95 2.22 -9.88
C SER A 905 -13.37 2.01 -10.41
N TYR A 906 -13.98 0.87 -10.08
CA TYR A 906 -15.35 0.56 -10.50
C TYR A 906 -16.19 -0.19 -9.46
N ILE A 907 -17.50 0.01 -9.55
CA ILE A 907 -18.52 -0.90 -9.00
C ILE A 907 -19.03 -1.75 -10.18
N GLN A 908 -18.98 -3.07 -10.05
CA GLN A 908 -19.43 -3.98 -11.09
C GLN A 908 -20.97 -4.05 -11.10
N LEU A 909 -21.60 -3.47 -12.11
CA LEU A 909 -23.02 -3.73 -12.41
C LEU A 909 -23.13 -4.98 -13.28
N TRP A 910 -24.34 -5.46 -13.55
CA TRP A 910 -24.53 -6.66 -14.37
C TRP A 910 -23.98 -6.52 -15.79
N ASN A 911 -24.28 -5.40 -16.45
CA ASN A 911 -23.99 -5.18 -17.85
C ASN A 911 -22.71 -4.38 -18.10
N ARG A 912 -22.16 -3.70 -17.08
CA ARG A 912 -21.00 -2.83 -17.22
C ARG A 912 -20.36 -2.50 -15.87
N LYS A 913 -19.17 -1.91 -15.93
CA LYS A 913 -18.51 -1.26 -14.81
C LYS A 913 -19.05 0.18 -14.65
N LEU A 914 -19.46 0.54 -13.44
CA LEU A 914 -19.82 1.91 -13.04
C LEU A 914 -18.57 2.56 -12.44
N ARG A 915 -18.02 3.56 -13.12
CA ARG A 915 -16.77 4.21 -12.71
C ARG A 915 -17.03 5.30 -11.66
N LEU A 916 -15.97 5.67 -10.94
CA LEU A 916 -16.04 6.63 -9.83
C LEU A 916 -16.50 8.04 -10.27
N ASP A 917 -16.07 8.49 -11.44
CA ASP A 917 -16.46 9.77 -12.03
C ASP A 917 -17.93 9.80 -12.46
N GLU A 918 -18.49 8.65 -12.87
CA GLU A 918 -19.90 8.50 -13.22
C GLU A 918 -20.82 8.60 -11.99
N ILE A 919 -20.33 8.26 -10.79
CA ILE A 919 -21.11 8.34 -9.54
C ILE A 919 -21.49 9.78 -9.20
N ARG A 920 -20.64 10.76 -9.52
CA ARG A 920 -20.96 12.19 -9.36
C ARG A 920 -22.14 12.62 -10.21
N GLN A 921 -22.34 11.98 -11.35
CA GLN A 921 -23.39 12.31 -12.32
C GLN A 921 -24.74 11.63 -12.01
N LEU A 922 -24.81 10.83 -10.93
CA LEU A 922 -26.05 10.13 -10.56
C LEU A 922 -27.03 11.02 -9.80
N GLY A 923 -26.64 12.22 -9.39
CA GLY A 923 -27.52 13.16 -8.69
C GLY A 923 -28.08 12.56 -7.41
N TRP A 924 -27.23 12.17 -6.46
CA TRP A 924 -27.67 11.50 -5.22
C TRP A 924 -28.44 12.41 -4.28
N ASN A 925 -28.36 13.73 -4.48
CA ASN A 925 -29.14 14.73 -3.76
C ASN A 925 -30.58 14.91 -4.29
N ASN A 926 -30.95 14.29 -5.42
CA ASN A 926 -32.29 14.43 -6.00
C ASN A 926 -32.81 13.13 -6.68
N PRO A 927 -33.74 12.39 -6.04
CA PRO A 927 -34.17 12.55 -4.65
C PRO A 927 -33.03 12.24 -3.65
N PRO A 928 -33.02 12.85 -2.45
CA PRO A 928 -31.90 12.74 -1.50
C PRO A 928 -31.65 11.31 -1.02
N VAL A 929 -30.37 10.92 -1.02
CA VAL A 929 -29.88 9.65 -0.45
C VAL A 929 -29.22 9.94 0.89
N GLU A 930 -29.87 9.47 1.95
CA GLU A 930 -29.42 9.64 3.34
C GLU A 930 -28.35 8.60 3.72
N LEU A 931 -28.38 7.42 3.08
CA LEU A 931 -27.43 6.34 3.31
C LEU A 931 -27.17 5.54 2.03
N LEU A 932 -25.91 5.52 1.57
CA LEU A 932 -25.41 4.61 0.55
C LEU A 932 -24.57 3.52 1.21
N VAL A 933 -24.93 2.25 0.99
CA VAL A 933 -24.13 1.11 1.46
C VAL A 933 -23.48 0.44 0.26
N LEU A 934 -22.15 0.46 0.24
CA LEU A 934 -21.31 -0.18 -0.76
C LEU A 934 -20.79 -1.51 -0.20
N SER A 935 -21.62 -2.54 -0.26
CA SER A 935 -21.31 -3.92 0.13
C SER A 935 -20.45 -4.58 -0.94
N ALA A 936 -19.23 -4.07 -1.10
CA ALA A 936 -18.28 -4.41 -2.15
C ALA A 936 -16.85 -4.21 -1.65
N CYS A 937 -15.88 -4.96 -2.19
CA CYS A 937 -14.47 -4.92 -1.78
C CYS A 937 -13.81 -3.55 -2.06
N ARG A 938 -12.93 -3.10 -1.14
CA ARG A 938 -12.09 -1.89 -1.28
C ARG A 938 -12.84 -0.62 -1.70
N THR A 939 -14.05 -0.38 -1.22
CA THR A 939 -14.85 0.80 -1.61
C THR A 939 -14.56 2.06 -0.80
N ALA A 940 -13.84 1.96 0.31
CA ALA A 940 -13.37 3.07 1.14
C ALA A 940 -11.85 3.31 1.06
N ILE A 941 -11.10 2.47 0.34
CA ILE A 941 -9.66 2.71 0.06
C ILE A 941 -9.53 3.64 -1.14
N GLY A 942 -8.56 4.56 -1.08
CA GLY A 942 -8.08 5.39 -2.17
C GLY A 942 -6.64 5.15 -2.65
N SER A 943 -6.19 5.92 -3.63
CA SER A 943 -4.78 6.30 -3.81
C SER A 943 -4.51 7.54 -2.94
N ASP A 944 -3.27 8.04 -2.92
CA ASP A 944 -2.94 9.35 -2.31
C ASP A 944 -3.80 10.50 -2.88
N GLU A 945 -4.50 10.29 -4.02
CA GLU A 945 -5.38 11.25 -4.71
C GLU A 945 -6.88 11.05 -4.40
N ALA A 946 -7.26 9.98 -3.68
CA ALA A 946 -8.65 9.59 -3.47
C ALA A 946 -8.86 8.74 -2.19
N GLU A 947 -8.12 8.98 -1.10
CA GLU A 947 -8.06 8.23 0.18
C GLU A 947 -9.39 7.73 0.77
N LEU A 948 -10.53 8.35 0.44
CA LEU A 948 -11.86 7.93 0.90
C LEU A 948 -12.62 7.04 -0.10
N GLY A 949 -12.00 6.71 -1.24
CA GLY A 949 -12.54 5.88 -2.31
C GLY A 949 -13.94 6.30 -2.76
N PHE A 950 -14.76 5.31 -3.12
CA PHE A 950 -16.15 5.49 -3.50
C PHE A 950 -17.01 6.19 -2.44
N ALA A 951 -16.66 6.02 -1.16
CA ALA A 951 -17.42 6.60 -0.06
C ALA A 951 -17.27 8.12 -0.01
N GLY A 952 -16.05 8.64 -0.15
CA GLY A 952 -15.81 10.09 -0.22
C GLY A 952 -16.48 10.73 -1.44
N PHE A 953 -16.37 10.10 -2.61
CA PHE A 953 -17.02 10.60 -3.83
C PHE A 953 -18.54 10.53 -3.77
N ALA A 954 -19.11 9.52 -3.12
CA ALA A 954 -20.55 9.45 -2.91
C ALA A 954 -21.02 10.61 -2.03
N VAL A 955 -20.29 10.92 -0.95
CA VAL A 955 -20.60 12.05 -0.08
C VAL A 955 -20.51 13.37 -0.85
N GLN A 956 -19.43 13.58 -1.60
CA GLN A 956 -19.27 14.73 -2.50
C GLN A 956 -20.42 14.84 -3.52
N ALA A 957 -20.90 13.70 -4.03
CA ALA A 957 -21.98 13.65 -5.01
C ALA A 957 -23.39 13.83 -4.41
N GLY A 958 -23.48 14.17 -3.12
CA GLY A 958 -24.71 14.53 -2.43
C GLY A 958 -25.34 13.41 -1.60
N VAL A 959 -24.64 12.30 -1.37
CA VAL A 959 -25.04 11.32 -0.35
C VAL A 959 -24.68 11.86 1.03
N LYS A 960 -25.56 11.78 2.04
CA LYS A 960 -25.18 12.27 3.38
C LYS A 960 -24.18 11.38 4.10
N THR A 961 -24.32 10.06 3.92
CA THR A 961 -23.51 9.05 4.58
C THR A 961 -23.26 7.87 3.65
N ALA A 962 -22.01 7.48 3.48
CA ALA A 962 -21.63 6.26 2.77
C ALA A 962 -21.00 5.25 3.73
N VAL A 963 -21.43 3.99 3.67
CA VAL A 963 -20.76 2.87 4.36
C VAL A 963 -20.04 2.04 3.31
N ALA A 964 -18.73 1.83 3.51
CA ALA A 964 -17.86 1.22 2.52
C ALA A 964 -16.70 0.46 3.16
N SER A 965 -16.05 -0.42 2.39
CA SER A 965 -15.03 -1.34 2.90
C SER A 965 -13.60 -0.87 2.66
N LEU A 966 -12.76 -1.00 3.69
CA LEU A 966 -11.34 -0.65 3.71
C LEU A 966 -10.43 -1.78 3.19
N TRP A 967 -10.94 -2.96 2.80
CA TRP A 967 -10.15 -4.05 2.22
C TRP A 967 -11.05 -5.09 1.52
N TYR A 968 -10.46 -6.18 1.01
CA TYR A 968 -11.23 -7.31 0.49
C TYR A 968 -11.94 -8.04 1.62
N VAL A 969 -13.26 -8.10 1.55
CA VAL A 969 -14.12 -8.64 2.61
C VAL A 969 -14.57 -10.07 2.31
N SER A 970 -14.84 -10.83 3.36
CA SER A 970 -15.46 -12.16 3.24
C SER A 970 -16.94 -12.03 2.87
N ASP A 971 -17.41 -12.78 1.87
CA ASP A 971 -18.82 -12.80 1.43
C ASP A 971 -19.78 -13.11 2.59
N ALA A 972 -19.54 -14.20 3.33
CA ALA A 972 -20.39 -14.57 4.47
C ALA A 972 -20.22 -13.65 5.69
N GLY A 973 -19.01 -13.14 5.93
CA GLY A 973 -18.77 -12.16 7.00
C GLY A 973 -19.55 -10.85 6.75
N THR A 974 -19.58 -10.42 5.49
CA THR A 974 -20.31 -9.23 5.04
C THR A 974 -21.81 -9.42 5.18
N LEU A 975 -22.35 -10.56 4.74
CA LEU A 975 -23.77 -10.91 4.98
C LEU A 975 -24.11 -10.85 6.48
N GLY A 976 -23.24 -11.38 7.35
CA GLY A 976 -23.37 -11.31 8.80
C GLY A 976 -23.45 -9.88 9.33
N LEU A 977 -22.51 -9.04 8.94
CA LEU A 977 -22.44 -7.65 9.37
C LEU A 977 -23.61 -6.82 8.83
N MET A 978 -23.94 -6.92 7.54
CA MET A 978 -25.00 -6.14 6.90
C MET A 978 -26.39 -6.55 7.40
N SER A 979 -26.64 -7.85 7.59
CA SER A 979 -27.88 -8.33 8.21
C SER A 979 -28.14 -7.71 9.58
N GLU A 980 -27.09 -7.66 10.42
CA GLU A 980 -27.20 -7.08 11.75
C GLU A 980 -27.27 -5.55 11.68
N PHE A 981 -26.49 -4.91 10.80
CA PHE A 981 -26.51 -3.46 10.61
C PHE A 981 -27.90 -2.95 10.22
N TYR A 982 -28.53 -3.51 9.19
CA TYR A 982 -29.87 -3.09 8.76
C TYR A 982 -30.95 -3.37 9.80
N LYS A 983 -30.78 -4.41 10.63
CA LYS A 983 -31.66 -4.65 11.77
C LYS A 983 -31.51 -3.52 12.80
N GLN A 984 -30.28 -3.23 13.22
CA GLN A 984 -30.02 -2.21 14.24
C GLN A 984 -30.40 -0.81 13.76
N LEU A 985 -30.28 -0.54 12.46
CA LEU A 985 -30.64 0.73 11.83
C LEU A 985 -32.13 1.10 12.00
N GLN A 986 -33.02 0.13 12.22
CA GLN A 986 -34.44 0.40 12.48
C GLN A 986 -34.68 1.10 13.83
N THR A 987 -33.78 0.89 14.80
CA THR A 987 -33.99 1.32 16.19
C THR A 987 -32.90 2.23 16.73
N ALA A 988 -31.69 2.19 16.16
CA ALA A 988 -30.56 2.98 16.63
C ALA A 988 -30.85 4.50 16.50
N PRO A 989 -30.36 5.32 17.45
CA PRO A 989 -30.57 6.75 17.42
C PRO A 989 -29.87 7.44 16.24
N ILE A 990 -28.72 6.91 15.83
CA ILE A 990 -27.85 7.42 14.76
C ILE A 990 -27.27 6.26 13.94
N LYS A 991 -26.90 6.53 12.68
CA LYS A 991 -26.36 5.53 11.75
C LYS A 991 -25.08 4.86 12.29
N ALA A 992 -24.15 5.64 12.86
CA ALA A 992 -22.91 5.12 13.41
C ALA A 992 -23.12 4.16 14.60
N GLU A 993 -24.19 4.36 15.38
CA GLU A 993 -24.55 3.46 16.48
C GLU A 993 -25.08 2.13 15.96
N ALA A 994 -25.86 2.13 14.87
CA ALA A 994 -26.30 0.90 14.22
C ALA A 994 -25.11 0.05 13.75
N LEU A 995 -24.10 0.68 13.13
CA LEU A 995 -22.89 -0.01 12.69
C LEU A 995 -22.10 -0.54 13.88
N ARG A 996 -21.93 0.28 14.93
CA ARG A 996 -21.25 -0.13 16.17
C ARG A 996 -21.90 -1.37 16.79
N VAL A 997 -23.22 -1.39 16.94
CA VAL A 997 -23.92 -2.53 17.55
C VAL A 997 -23.78 -3.79 16.69
N ALA A 998 -23.79 -3.66 15.36
CA ALA A 998 -23.50 -4.77 14.46
C ALA A 998 -22.08 -5.32 14.64
N GLN A 999 -21.07 -4.43 14.69
CA GLN A 999 -19.68 -4.81 14.97
C GLN A 999 -19.55 -5.53 16.32
N LEU A 1000 -20.23 -5.05 17.37
CA LEU A 1000 -20.26 -5.71 18.68
C LEU A 1000 -20.88 -7.09 18.65
N ALA A 1001 -21.92 -7.31 17.83
CA ALA A 1001 -22.54 -8.61 17.70
C ALA A 1001 -21.57 -9.64 17.12
N LEU A 1002 -20.70 -9.25 16.18
CA LEU A 1002 -19.63 -10.09 15.64
C LEU A 1002 -18.51 -10.30 16.68
N ILE A 1003 -18.02 -9.23 17.33
CA ILE A 1003 -16.97 -9.30 18.37
C ILE A 1003 -17.36 -10.27 19.49
N ARG A 1004 -18.62 -10.21 19.93
CA ARG A 1004 -19.14 -11.04 21.03
C ARG A 1004 -19.57 -12.44 20.60
N GLY A 1005 -19.51 -12.74 19.30
CA GLY A 1005 -19.92 -14.03 18.73
C GLY A 1005 -21.44 -14.27 18.74
N THR A 1006 -22.25 -13.23 18.94
CA THR A 1006 -23.71 -13.29 18.77
C THR A 1006 -24.08 -13.50 17.30
N VAL A 1007 -23.29 -12.90 16.40
CA VAL A 1007 -23.30 -13.18 14.96
C VAL A 1007 -22.13 -14.11 14.65
N ASN A 1008 -22.40 -15.33 14.21
CA ASN A 1008 -21.40 -16.33 13.86
C ASN A 1008 -21.91 -17.32 12.81
N ILE A 1009 -21.03 -18.16 12.28
CA ILE A 1009 -21.41 -19.27 11.41
C ILE A 1009 -21.29 -20.57 12.21
N GLN A 1010 -22.39 -21.29 12.33
CA GLN A 1010 -22.46 -22.56 13.05
C GLN A 1010 -23.39 -23.55 12.34
N ASP A 1011 -22.92 -24.79 12.16
CA ASP A 1011 -23.64 -25.86 11.46
C ASP A 1011 -24.07 -25.47 10.02
N GLY A 1012 -23.30 -24.60 9.35
CA GLY A 1012 -23.62 -24.08 8.01
C GLY A 1012 -24.73 -23.01 7.99
N GLU A 1013 -25.16 -22.53 9.16
CA GLU A 1013 -26.10 -21.41 9.30
C GLU A 1013 -25.39 -20.18 9.84
N LEU A 1014 -25.65 -19.01 9.25
CA LEU A 1014 -25.32 -17.73 9.83
C LEU A 1014 -26.33 -17.44 10.94
N ARG A 1015 -25.92 -17.62 12.19
CA ARG A 1015 -26.73 -17.31 13.36
C ARG A 1015 -26.53 -15.87 13.73
N GLY A 1016 -27.63 -15.12 13.83
CA GLY A 1016 -27.62 -13.75 14.33
C GLY A 1016 -28.75 -13.52 15.32
N THR A 1017 -28.97 -12.26 15.69
CA THR A 1017 -30.00 -11.88 16.67
C THR A 1017 -31.45 -12.09 16.17
N ARG A 1018 -31.65 -12.56 14.94
CA ARG A 1018 -32.96 -12.87 14.34
C ARG A 1018 -33.21 -14.36 14.09
N GLY A 1019 -32.24 -15.23 14.37
CA GLY A 1019 -32.29 -16.65 14.02
C GLY A 1019 -31.19 -17.03 13.02
N GLY A 1020 -31.24 -18.28 12.54
CA GLY A 1020 -30.28 -18.83 11.57
C GLY A 1020 -30.70 -18.56 10.12
N ILE A 1021 -29.77 -18.04 9.32
CA ILE A 1021 -29.89 -17.94 7.87
C ILE A 1021 -29.08 -19.09 7.27
N ILE A 1022 -29.73 -19.96 6.50
CA ILE A 1022 -29.04 -21.07 5.83
C ILE A 1022 -28.11 -20.48 4.77
N LEU A 1023 -26.82 -20.78 4.87
CA LEU A 1023 -25.84 -20.29 3.91
C LEU A 1023 -25.83 -21.16 2.64
N PRO A 1024 -25.63 -20.56 1.45
CA PRO A 1024 -25.42 -21.31 0.22
C PRO A 1024 -24.28 -22.34 0.36
N THR A 1025 -24.53 -23.60 0.02
CA THR A 1025 -23.51 -24.68 0.09
C THR A 1025 -22.32 -24.44 -0.82
N THR A 1026 -22.47 -23.59 -1.85
CA THR A 1026 -21.42 -23.17 -2.79
C THR A 1026 -20.37 -22.25 -2.18
N LEU A 1027 -20.58 -21.72 -0.98
CA LEU A 1027 -19.61 -20.86 -0.29
C LEU A 1027 -18.31 -21.58 0.12
N GLY A 1028 -18.33 -22.91 0.26
CA GLY A 1028 -17.14 -23.68 0.63
C GLY A 1028 -16.58 -23.36 2.03
N ILE A 1029 -17.37 -22.72 2.89
CA ILE A 1029 -16.96 -22.25 4.22
C ILE A 1029 -16.98 -23.41 5.23
N PRO A 1030 -16.04 -23.46 6.20
CA PRO A 1030 -16.11 -24.39 7.31
C PRO A 1030 -17.47 -24.33 8.04
N GLN A 1031 -17.99 -25.49 8.44
CA GLN A 1031 -19.29 -25.59 9.15
C GLN A 1031 -19.39 -24.65 10.38
N ASN A 1032 -18.26 -24.39 11.04
CA ASN A 1032 -18.16 -23.47 12.18
C ASN A 1032 -17.04 -22.46 11.93
N GLN A 1033 -17.37 -21.16 11.90
CA GLN A 1033 -16.40 -20.08 11.72
C GLN A 1033 -16.71 -18.91 12.68
N PRO A 1034 -15.76 -18.53 13.56
CA PRO A 1034 -15.91 -17.34 14.38
C PRO A 1034 -15.70 -16.08 13.54
N LEU A 1035 -16.56 -15.08 13.73
CA LEU A 1035 -16.50 -13.78 13.05
C LEU A 1035 -15.97 -12.64 13.95
N ALA A 1036 -15.39 -12.98 15.11
CA ALA A 1036 -14.95 -12.00 16.11
C ALA A 1036 -13.66 -11.24 15.73
N HIS A 1037 -12.89 -11.71 14.75
CA HIS A 1037 -11.66 -11.05 14.31
C HIS A 1037 -11.96 -9.73 13.58
N PRO A 1038 -11.19 -8.63 13.80
CA PRO A 1038 -11.40 -7.33 13.14
C PRO A 1038 -11.54 -7.37 11.63
N TYR A 1039 -10.89 -8.33 10.96
CA TYR A 1039 -11.02 -8.59 9.53
C TYR A 1039 -12.49 -8.57 9.03
N TYR A 1040 -13.43 -9.11 9.81
CA TYR A 1040 -14.84 -9.23 9.40
C TYR A 1040 -15.69 -7.99 9.68
N TRP A 1041 -15.36 -7.19 10.69
CA TRP A 1041 -16.23 -6.11 11.19
C TRP A 1041 -15.60 -4.72 11.15
N ALA A 1042 -14.28 -4.62 11.20
CA ALA A 1042 -13.54 -3.36 11.11
C ALA A 1042 -13.26 -2.94 9.66
N ALA A 1043 -13.57 -3.81 8.70
CA ALA A 1043 -13.44 -3.52 7.28
C ALA A 1043 -14.38 -2.38 6.86
N PHE A 1044 -15.56 -2.25 7.47
CA PHE A 1044 -16.53 -1.26 7.08
C PHE A 1044 -16.40 0.01 7.94
N THR A 1045 -16.29 1.14 7.27
CA THR A 1045 -16.29 2.47 7.88
C THR A 1045 -17.40 3.32 7.31
N MET A 1046 -17.80 4.33 8.09
CA MET A 1046 -18.81 5.31 7.71
C MET A 1046 -18.13 6.61 7.34
N VAL A 1047 -18.41 7.12 6.14
CA VAL A 1047 -17.89 8.38 5.60
C VAL A 1047 -19.04 9.37 5.42
N GLY A 1048 -18.90 10.61 5.88
CA GLY A 1048 -19.92 11.65 5.89
C GLY A 1048 -20.54 11.85 7.27
N SER A 1049 -21.81 12.27 7.32
CA SER A 1049 -22.49 12.51 8.60
C SER A 1049 -22.76 11.18 9.35
N PRO A 1050 -22.34 11.02 10.61
CA PRO A 1050 -22.54 9.77 11.34
C PRO A 1050 -23.95 9.61 11.93
N TRP A 1051 -24.82 10.62 11.83
CA TRP A 1051 -26.15 10.66 12.44
C TRP A 1051 -27.32 10.52 11.47
#